data_AF-A0A146KYY4-F1
#
_entry.id   AF-A0A146KYY4-F1
#
_cell.length_a   1.000
_cell.length_b   1.000
_cell.length_c   1.000
_cell.angle_alpha   90.00
_cell.angle_beta   90.00
_cell.angle_gamma   90.00
#
_symmetry.space_group_name_H-M   'P 1'
#
loop_
_entity.id
_entity.type
_entity.pdbx_description
1 polymer ?
#
loop_
_entity_poly.entity_id
_entity_poly.type
_entity_poly.pdbx_seq_one_letter_code
_entity_poly.pdbx_strand_id
1 'polypeptide(L)'
;MSQYDEGLHLLQVKSLVFELSRRFNAKQMGFSTHTQSKAAHEALLSRQEAELRLLETMRRCITNKVKCDKDYALALSSVSSQGQKNDRSEELQGSLVARAWKGMMEELEQAAKLVKSNAELVEKETLEKLNTLCQEKRKAKKSYLEEYNRITQQFTNVCEEVARKKADYQKHLEFYRLMRSRFEEYYVKYGSPTDKTIPTEQRKDPFWIDSGTKRHNLLTQAGRGGRKLDDVRDKYQRACRRLHLVHNEYVLLLSEAEQVQKDVKTSLLPALFNHHQSSLQSFIVNWRSILKEISLHWNCSSKQFIDIWSRSEALVETVIAANEYLDLQQKQLLNGTTEITDFTFDNSLVEDTSGKLQANTLTVDNLTVEWVRNKMLEVEPRLKDCQEKLSNKNPELQDLNEVALAELRCEEKKLTRQYEVIKKALTELGCEEAPPGCDIPLDTSLDGSQDNNSIDSGSVRKQSLPSPPPPPPQSQPTSIVDILRKPFRRKSVPSSPLGSRHNVNQSTSRSLVDEEWFHGVLPREEVVRLLTREGDFLVRETTRNDENQTVLSVCWGGHKHFIVQTTAEGQFRFEGPAFNTIQELIAFQISSQLPVTGRSGAILRTPIPRERWELNNDDVILQDKIGRGNFGDVYKGRLRAT
;
A
#
# COMPACT_ATOMS: atom_id res chain seq x y z
N MET A 1 -0.62 -14.57 -33.79
CA MET A 1 0.32 -13.75 -34.57
C MET A 1 0.34 -12.31 -34.04
N SER A 2 0.58 -12.09 -32.74
CA SER A 2 0.56 -10.76 -32.11
C SER A 2 1.33 -10.73 -30.77
N GLN A 3 2.54 -11.27 -30.74
CA GLN A 3 3.43 -11.21 -29.56
C GLN A 3 4.85 -10.75 -29.87
N TYR A 4 5.14 -10.38 -31.13
CA TYR A 4 6.47 -9.92 -31.55
C TYR A 4 6.59 -8.40 -31.77
N ASP A 5 5.50 -7.64 -31.61
CA ASP A 5 5.48 -6.21 -31.99
C ASP A 5 5.73 -5.24 -30.81
N GLU A 6 5.42 -5.64 -29.57
CA GLU A 6 5.64 -4.78 -28.39
C GLU A 6 7.14 -4.63 -28.02
N GLY A 7 7.96 -5.65 -28.32
CA GLY A 7 9.39 -5.62 -28.05
C GLY A 7 10.16 -4.65 -28.96
N LEU A 8 9.71 -4.49 -30.21
CA LEU A 8 10.35 -3.61 -31.19
C LEU A 8 10.08 -2.12 -30.87
N HIS A 9 8.86 -1.83 -30.41
CA HIS A 9 8.45 -0.48 -30.03
C HIS A 9 9.20 0.03 -28.78
N LEU A 10 9.49 -0.84 -27.81
CA LEU A 10 10.25 -0.47 -26.61
C LEU A 10 11.74 -0.22 -26.90
N LEU A 11 12.33 -0.94 -27.87
CA LEU A 11 13.71 -0.72 -28.31
C LEU A 11 13.86 0.56 -29.14
N GLN A 12 12.90 0.87 -30.00
CA GLN A 12 12.86 2.12 -30.76
C GLN A 12 12.64 3.33 -29.85
N VAL A 13 11.77 3.23 -28.83
CA VAL A 13 11.59 4.31 -27.83
C VAL A 13 12.84 4.51 -26.97
N LYS A 14 13.53 3.43 -26.56
CA LYS A 14 14.81 3.52 -25.83
C LYS A 14 15.92 4.14 -26.70
N SER A 15 15.97 3.80 -27.98
CA SER A 15 16.91 4.39 -28.95
C SER A 15 16.62 5.89 -29.17
N LEU A 16 15.34 6.27 -29.31
CA LEU A 16 14.92 7.66 -29.47
C LEU A 16 15.20 8.50 -28.21
N VAL A 17 14.98 7.95 -27.01
CA VAL A 17 15.30 8.59 -25.72
C VAL A 17 16.82 8.70 -25.53
N PHE A 18 17.58 7.69 -25.94
CA PHE A 18 19.05 7.73 -25.90
C PHE A 18 19.60 8.77 -26.89
N GLU A 19 19.02 8.89 -28.09
CA GLU A 19 19.44 9.83 -29.12
C GLU A 19 18.98 11.27 -28.84
N LEU A 20 17.80 11.45 -28.21
CA LEU A 20 17.35 12.73 -27.65
C LEU A 20 18.21 13.15 -26.45
N SER A 21 18.60 12.22 -25.58
CA SER A 21 19.53 12.47 -24.48
C SER A 21 20.95 12.79 -24.99
N ARG A 22 21.37 12.18 -26.10
CA ARG A 22 22.64 12.49 -26.78
C ARG A 22 22.61 13.85 -27.48
N ARG A 23 21.48 14.23 -28.10
CA ARG A 23 21.26 15.57 -28.68
C ARG A 23 21.09 16.67 -27.62
N PHE A 24 20.55 16.35 -26.44
CA PHE A 24 20.48 17.26 -25.30
C PHE A 24 21.86 17.43 -24.62
N ASN A 25 22.66 16.37 -24.56
CA ASN A 25 24.05 16.42 -24.08
C ASN A 25 25.05 17.03 -25.09
N ALA A 26 24.67 17.19 -26.36
CA ALA A 26 25.52 17.77 -27.42
C ALA A 26 25.55 19.31 -27.43
N LYS A 27 24.75 19.98 -26.58
CA LYS A 27 24.99 21.36 -26.16
C LYS A 27 25.44 21.32 -24.70
N GLN A 28 26.75 21.18 -24.47
CA GLN A 28 27.31 21.36 -23.13
C GLN A 28 27.07 22.79 -22.63
N MET A 29 25.93 23.00 -21.97
CA MET A 29 25.68 24.14 -21.11
C MET A 29 26.29 23.81 -19.75
N GLY A 30 27.61 23.98 -19.62
CA GLY A 30 28.32 23.84 -18.35
C GLY A 30 28.14 25.07 -17.46
N PHE A 31 28.21 24.88 -16.13
CA PHE A 31 28.18 25.99 -15.16
C PHE A 31 29.18 27.11 -15.54
N SER A 32 30.33 26.75 -16.13
CA SER A 32 31.41 27.66 -16.51
C SER A 32 31.02 28.85 -17.40
N THR A 33 29.99 28.76 -18.25
CA THR A 33 29.64 29.80 -19.24
C THR A 33 28.49 30.72 -18.83
N HIS A 34 27.60 30.29 -17.93
CA HIS A 34 26.39 31.03 -17.57
C HIS A 34 26.21 31.27 -16.04
N THR A 35 27.00 30.65 -15.16
CA THR A 35 26.79 30.72 -13.69
C THR A 35 27.87 31.47 -12.92
N GLN A 36 28.63 32.35 -13.56
CA GLN A 36 29.65 33.15 -12.87
C GLN A 36 29.07 34.29 -12.02
N SER A 37 27.75 34.44 -11.97
CA SER A 37 27.08 35.44 -11.14
C SER A 37 26.95 34.96 -9.69
N LYS A 38 27.02 35.92 -8.76
CA LYS A 38 26.73 35.69 -7.33
C LYS A 38 25.39 34.98 -7.13
N ALA A 39 24.37 35.34 -7.92
CA ALA A 39 23.05 34.72 -7.88
C ALA A 39 23.09 33.22 -8.25
N ALA A 40 23.91 32.83 -9.22
CA ALA A 40 24.03 31.43 -9.62
C ALA A 40 24.81 30.59 -8.60
N HIS A 41 25.83 31.17 -7.94
CA HIS A 41 26.48 30.57 -6.78
C HIS A 41 25.48 30.32 -5.63
N GLU A 42 24.66 31.31 -5.28
CA GLU A 42 23.64 31.21 -4.23
C GLU A 42 22.57 30.16 -4.57
N ALA A 43 22.10 30.14 -5.82
CA ALA A 43 21.14 29.13 -6.30
C ALA A 43 21.73 27.70 -6.20
N LEU A 44 23.01 27.53 -6.55
CA LEU A 44 23.70 26.25 -6.45
C LEU A 44 23.84 25.78 -5.00
N LEU A 45 24.12 26.69 -4.06
CA LEU A 45 24.16 26.36 -2.62
C LEU A 45 22.78 25.98 -2.09
N SER A 46 21.74 26.72 -2.48
CA SER A 46 20.36 26.43 -2.12
C SER A 46 19.90 25.06 -2.62
N ARG A 47 20.24 24.73 -3.88
CA ARG A 47 19.98 23.41 -4.47
C ARG A 47 20.67 22.29 -3.69
N GLN A 48 21.94 22.45 -3.36
CA GLN A 48 22.67 21.45 -2.56
C GLN A 48 22.08 21.25 -1.16
N GLU A 49 21.59 22.33 -0.53
CA GLU A 49 20.93 22.23 0.77
C GLU A 49 19.60 21.47 0.67
N ALA A 50 18.82 21.72 -0.39
CA ALA A 50 17.60 20.96 -0.66
C ALA A 50 17.89 19.47 -0.89
N GLU A 51 18.96 19.15 -1.61
CA GLU A 51 19.40 17.76 -1.81
C GLU A 51 19.83 17.08 -0.51
N LEU A 52 20.55 17.77 0.38
CA LEU A 52 20.91 17.25 1.70
C LEU A 52 19.68 16.98 2.58
N ARG A 53 18.68 17.88 2.56
CA ARG A 53 17.40 17.65 3.25
C ARG A 53 16.67 16.43 2.68
N LEU A 54 16.66 16.27 1.36
CA LEU A 54 16.07 15.09 0.72
C LEU A 54 16.77 13.79 1.14
N LEU A 55 18.11 13.76 1.14
CA LEU A 55 18.89 12.62 1.61
C LEU A 55 18.54 12.24 3.05
N GLU A 56 18.37 13.22 3.94
CA GLU A 56 17.98 12.99 5.33
C GLU A 56 16.54 12.48 5.46
N THR A 57 15.59 13.02 4.70
CA THR A 57 14.21 12.50 4.64
C THR A 57 14.19 11.06 4.14
N MET A 58 14.95 10.76 3.08
CA MET A 58 15.10 9.40 2.56
C MET A 58 15.68 8.46 3.60
N ARG A 59 16.72 8.87 4.32
CA ARG A 59 17.33 8.07 5.40
C ARG A 59 16.29 7.67 6.44
N ARG A 60 15.50 8.64 6.93
CA ARG A 60 14.41 8.38 7.90
C ARG A 60 13.36 7.43 7.35
N CYS A 61 12.94 7.63 6.10
CA CYS A 61 11.97 6.76 5.42
C CYS A 61 12.47 5.32 5.32
N ILE A 62 13.73 5.14 4.88
CA ILE A 62 14.35 3.82 4.73
C ILE A 62 14.51 3.14 6.10
N THR A 63 14.99 3.86 7.12
CA THR A 63 15.08 3.32 8.49
C THR A 63 13.72 2.86 9.01
N ASN A 64 12.66 3.65 8.77
CA ASN A 64 11.31 3.26 9.17
C ASN A 64 10.82 2.03 8.40
N LYS A 65 11.08 1.95 7.08
CA LYS A 65 10.71 0.79 6.26
C LYS A 65 11.43 -0.48 6.72
N VAL A 66 12.72 -0.41 7.04
CA VAL A 66 13.49 -1.53 7.63
C VAL A 66 12.82 -2.03 8.90
N LYS A 67 12.39 -1.12 9.79
CA LYS A 67 11.65 -1.49 11.00
C LYS A 67 10.35 -2.20 10.66
N CYS A 68 9.53 -1.63 9.78
CA CYS A 68 8.28 -2.25 9.34
C CYS A 68 8.49 -3.65 8.76
N ASP A 69 9.53 -3.85 7.95
CA ASP A 69 9.82 -5.16 7.33
C ASP A 69 10.27 -6.19 8.37
N LYS A 70 11.07 -5.79 9.35
CA LYS A 70 11.46 -6.67 10.47
C LYS A 70 10.24 -7.05 11.31
N ASP A 71 9.37 -6.09 11.63
CA ASP A 71 8.14 -6.34 12.39
C ASP A 71 7.18 -7.25 11.61
N TYR A 72 7.06 -7.05 10.29
CA TYR A 72 6.26 -7.90 9.42
C TYR A 72 6.82 -9.32 9.33
N ALA A 73 8.14 -9.48 9.18
CA ALA A 73 8.78 -10.79 9.20
C ALA A 73 8.54 -11.53 10.52
N LEU A 74 8.65 -10.85 11.66
CA LEU A 74 8.33 -11.43 12.98
C LEU A 74 6.87 -11.88 13.08
N ALA A 75 5.94 -11.08 12.56
CA ALA A 75 4.53 -11.44 12.52
C ALA A 75 4.29 -12.69 11.64
N LEU A 76 4.89 -12.76 10.45
CA LEU A 76 4.79 -13.93 9.57
C LEU A 76 5.35 -15.20 10.23
N SER A 77 6.52 -15.10 10.87
CA SER A 77 7.12 -16.23 11.61
C SER A 77 6.24 -16.67 12.78
N SER A 78 5.57 -15.74 13.45
CA SER A 78 4.62 -16.09 14.51
C SER A 78 3.39 -16.82 13.96
N VAL A 79 2.87 -16.41 12.80
CA VAL A 79 1.74 -17.08 12.13
C VAL A 79 2.14 -18.49 11.68
N SER A 80 3.30 -18.63 11.03
CA SER A 80 3.83 -19.93 10.62
C SER A 80 4.01 -20.87 11.83
N SER A 81 4.66 -20.37 12.90
CA SER A 81 4.86 -21.13 14.13
C SER A 81 3.53 -21.57 14.76
N GLN A 82 2.51 -20.72 14.72
CA GLN A 82 1.18 -21.08 15.24
C GLN A 82 0.50 -22.13 14.34
N GLY A 83 0.60 -22.01 13.02
CA GLY A 83 0.05 -22.99 12.08
C GLY A 83 0.74 -24.36 12.15
N GLN A 84 2.00 -24.40 12.60
CA GLN A 84 2.75 -25.63 12.84
C GLN A 84 2.41 -26.30 14.18
N LYS A 85 1.77 -25.59 15.12
CA LYS A 85 1.25 -26.17 16.37
C LYS A 85 -0.07 -26.90 16.11
N ASN A 86 -0.07 -27.87 15.20
CA ASN A 86 -1.07 -28.92 15.29
C ASN A 86 -0.57 -29.95 16.30
N ASP A 87 -1.48 -30.34 17.18
CA ASP A 87 -1.24 -31.33 18.21
C ASP A 87 -0.53 -32.53 17.59
N ARG A 88 0.40 -33.14 18.32
CA ARG A 88 1.09 -34.38 17.88
C ARG A 88 0.12 -35.57 17.89
N SER A 89 -1.08 -35.37 17.37
CA SER A 89 -2.12 -36.36 17.28
C SER A 89 -1.72 -37.32 16.16
N GLU A 90 -1.45 -38.56 16.52
CA GLU A 90 -1.26 -39.68 15.58
C GLU A 90 -2.46 -39.83 14.63
N GLU A 91 -3.60 -39.21 14.95
CA GLU A 91 -4.85 -39.22 14.17
C GLU A 91 -4.69 -38.66 12.75
N LEU A 92 -3.84 -37.65 12.55
CA LEU A 92 -3.59 -37.06 11.22
C LEU A 92 -2.34 -37.62 10.55
N GLN A 93 -1.73 -38.67 11.12
CA GLN A 93 -0.59 -39.32 10.49
C GLN A 93 -1.04 -39.96 9.18
N GLY A 94 -0.34 -39.62 8.09
CA GLY A 94 -0.66 -40.10 6.73
C GLY A 94 -1.51 -39.14 5.90
N SER A 95 -2.22 -38.19 6.53
CA SER A 95 -3.06 -37.19 5.85
C SER A 95 -2.25 -36.35 4.85
N LEU A 96 -2.75 -36.25 3.61
CA LEU A 96 -2.13 -35.42 2.57
C LEU A 96 -2.39 -33.95 2.86
N VAL A 97 -3.60 -33.61 3.32
CA VAL A 97 -3.99 -32.25 3.73
C VAL A 97 -3.09 -31.74 4.85
N ALA A 98 -2.87 -32.54 5.90
CA ALA A 98 -2.01 -32.15 7.02
C ALA A 98 -0.55 -31.93 6.58
N ARG A 99 -0.05 -32.76 5.66
CA ARG A 99 1.29 -32.60 5.08
C ARG A 99 1.41 -31.34 4.23
N ALA A 100 0.44 -31.08 3.35
CA ALA A 100 0.42 -29.88 2.51
C ALA A 100 0.35 -28.60 3.37
N TRP A 101 -0.54 -28.57 4.37
CA TRP A 101 -0.63 -27.45 5.32
C TRP A 101 0.70 -27.18 6.04
N LYS A 102 1.34 -28.24 6.57
CA LYS A 102 2.63 -28.11 7.23
C LYS A 102 3.69 -27.52 6.28
N GLY A 103 3.77 -28.03 5.05
CA GLY A 103 4.70 -27.52 4.04
C GLY A 103 4.41 -26.05 3.69
N MET A 104 3.15 -25.64 3.56
CA MET A 104 2.79 -24.24 3.33
C MET A 104 3.26 -23.33 4.48
N MET A 105 3.14 -23.79 5.72
CA MET A 105 3.66 -23.03 6.87
C MET A 105 5.19 -22.94 6.85
N GLU A 106 5.90 -24.00 6.44
CA GLU A 106 7.35 -23.97 6.24
C GLU A 106 7.77 -22.97 5.14
N GLU A 107 7.04 -22.91 4.03
CA GLU A 107 7.29 -21.92 2.97
C GLU A 107 6.98 -20.48 3.42
N LEU A 108 5.93 -20.28 4.23
CA LEU A 108 5.63 -18.97 4.84
C LEU A 108 6.77 -18.50 5.76
N GLU A 109 7.41 -19.41 6.50
CA GLU A 109 8.59 -19.12 7.32
C GLU A 109 9.81 -18.77 6.46
N GLN A 110 9.98 -19.39 5.29
CA GLN A 110 11.03 -18.99 4.35
C GLN A 110 10.80 -17.59 3.79
N ALA A 111 9.55 -17.23 3.49
CA ALA A 111 9.19 -15.86 3.09
C ALA A 111 9.51 -14.85 4.20
N ALA A 112 9.17 -15.16 5.45
CA ALA A 112 9.49 -14.33 6.61
C ALA A 112 11.00 -14.09 6.75
N LYS A 113 11.81 -15.15 6.64
CA LYS A 113 13.27 -15.07 6.67
C LYS A 113 13.83 -14.21 5.54
N LEU A 114 13.27 -14.33 4.33
CA LEU A 114 13.70 -13.54 3.18
C LEU A 114 13.39 -12.04 3.38
N VAL A 115 12.18 -11.70 3.85
CA VAL A 115 11.83 -10.30 4.20
C VAL A 115 12.80 -9.74 5.24
N LYS A 116 13.07 -10.51 6.31
CA LYS A 116 14.01 -10.11 7.36
C LYS A 116 15.42 -9.88 6.81
N SER A 117 15.94 -10.81 6.01
CA SER A 117 17.27 -10.71 5.42
C SER A 117 17.40 -9.49 4.48
N ASN A 118 16.39 -9.22 3.65
CA ASN A 118 16.36 -8.02 2.81
C ASN A 118 16.36 -6.73 3.65
N ALA A 119 15.60 -6.69 4.75
CA ALA A 119 15.59 -5.55 5.66
C ALA A 119 16.97 -5.32 6.32
N GLU A 120 17.64 -6.39 6.73
CA GLU A 120 19.00 -6.33 7.31
C GLU A 120 20.05 -5.85 6.29
N LEU A 121 19.96 -6.29 5.03
CA LEU A 121 20.83 -5.81 3.95
C LEU A 121 20.64 -4.31 3.68
N VAL A 122 19.39 -3.85 3.63
CA VAL A 122 19.08 -2.41 3.47
C VAL A 122 19.62 -1.60 4.65
N GLU A 123 19.51 -2.12 5.87
CA GLU A 123 20.01 -1.45 7.07
C GLU A 123 21.54 -1.38 7.12
N LYS A 124 22.22 -2.47 6.78
CA LYS A 124 23.67 -2.59 6.92
C LYS A 124 24.42 -1.96 5.74
N GLU A 125 23.95 -2.17 4.52
CA GLU A 125 24.68 -1.75 3.32
C GLU A 125 24.13 -0.46 2.75
N THR A 126 22.81 -0.42 2.49
CA THR A 126 22.20 0.70 1.76
C THR A 126 22.14 1.98 2.60
N LEU A 127 21.76 1.89 3.88
CA LEU A 127 21.78 3.04 4.78
C LEU A 127 23.19 3.56 5.04
N GLU A 128 24.19 2.68 5.12
CA GLU A 128 25.58 3.10 5.30
C GLU A 128 26.08 3.88 4.08
N LYS A 129 25.86 3.35 2.86
CA LYS A 129 26.17 4.07 1.61
C LYS A 129 25.47 5.44 1.54
N LEU A 130 24.22 5.52 1.99
CA LEU A 130 23.46 6.78 2.04
C LEU A 130 24.06 7.77 3.05
N ASN A 131 24.49 7.28 4.21
CA ASN A 131 25.17 8.09 5.24
C ASN A 131 26.51 8.62 4.71
N THR A 132 27.32 7.76 4.09
CA THR A 132 28.59 8.14 3.45
C THR A 132 28.34 9.21 2.38
N LEU A 133 27.39 9.00 1.47
CA LEU A 133 27.02 9.98 0.44
C LEU A 133 26.64 11.33 1.05
N CYS A 134 25.86 11.33 2.13
CA CYS A 134 25.46 12.55 2.82
C CYS A 134 26.66 13.28 3.46
N GLN A 135 27.58 12.56 4.09
CA GLN A 135 28.79 13.12 4.68
C GLN A 135 29.75 13.69 3.63
N GLU A 136 30.02 12.93 2.56
CA GLU A 136 30.89 13.35 1.46
C GLU A 136 30.34 14.58 0.75
N LYS A 137 29.02 14.63 0.52
CA LYS A 137 28.37 15.79 -0.10
C LYS A 137 28.47 17.04 0.78
N ARG A 138 28.33 16.91 2.11
CA ARG A 138 28.57 18.04 3.05
C ARG A 138 30.01 18.51 3.00
N LYS A 139 30.98 17.59 2.98
CA LYS A 139 32.41 17.90 2.89
C LYS A 139 32.74 18.62 1.57
N ALA A 140 32.23 18.12 0.45
CA ALA A 140 32.41 18.74 -0.87
C ALA A 140 31.80 20.15 -0.93
N LYS A 141 30.58 20.34 -0.40
CA LYS A 141 29.95 21.67 -0.30
C LYS A 141 30.80 22.65 0.52
N LYS A 142 31.34 22.20 1.66
CA LYS A 142 32.21 23.02 2.52
C LYS A 142 33.49 23.42 1.79
N SER A 143 34.18 22.46 1.16
CA SER A 143 35.41 22.71 0.40
C SER A 143 35.18 23.67 -0.78
N TYR A 144 34.08 23.51 -1.52
CA TYR A 144 33.68 24.44 -2.57
C TYR A 144 33.46 25.87 -2.04
N LEU A 145 32.81 26.02 -0.88
CA LEU A 145 32.55 27.34 -0.29
C LEU A 145 33.84 28.02 0.17
N GLU A 146 34.75 27.27 0.80
CA GLU A 146 36.07 27.77 1.20
C GLU A 146 36.88 28.27 0.00
N GLU A 147 36.87 27.50 -1.09
CA GLU A 147 37.56 27.82 -2.34
C GLU A 147 36.97 29.05 -3.04
N TYR A 148 35.63 29.11 -3.14
CA TYR A 148 34.91 30.25 -3.72
C TYR A 148 35.17 31.55 -2.93
N ASN A 149 35.13 31.47 -1.61
CA ASN A 149 35.42 32.60 -0.73
C ASN A 149 36.87 33.05 -0.87
N ARG A 150 37.83 32.13 -0.98
CA ARG A 150 39.24 32.47 -1.18
C ARG A 150 39.44 33.25 -2.48
N ILE A 151 38.89 32.77 -3.61
CA ILE A 151 39.01 33.44 -4.91
C ILE A 151 38.35 34.83 -4.86
N THR A 152 37.15 34.92 -4.28
CA THR A 152 36.41 36.19 -4.19
C THR A 152 37.11 37.20 -3.28
N GLN A 153 37.69 36.75 -2.17
CA GLN A 153 38.44 37.62 -1.25
C GLN A 153 39.73 38.13 -1.89
N GLN A 154 40.46 37.29 -2.65
CA GLN A 154 41.64 37.72 -3.39
C GLN A 154 41.31 38.85 -4.38
N PHE A 155 40.21 38.71 -5.14
CA PHE A 155 39.75 39.76 -6.05
C PHE A 155 39.32 41.04 -5.32
N THR A 156 38.65 40.90 -4.17
CA THR A 156 38.19 42.04 -3.35
C THR A 156 39.37 42.84 -2.81
N ASN A 157 40.41 42.17 -2.31
CA ASN A 157 41.62 42.82 -1.78
C ASN A 157 42.30 43.69 -2.85
N VAL A 158 42.45 43.17 -4.08
CA VAL A 158 43.04 43.92 -5.20
C VAL A 158 42.16 45.13 -5.57
N CYS A 159 40.84 44.98 -5.58
CA CYS A 159 39.93 46.11 -5.81
C CYS A 159 40.07 47.21 -4.75
N GLU A 160 40.20 46.84 -3.47
CA GLU A 160 40.41 47.78 -2.38
C GLU A 160 41.76 48.50 -2.46
N GLU A 161 42.83 47.80 -2.87
CA GLU A 161 44.15 48.39 -3.13
C GLU A 161 44.10 49.41 -4.27
N VAL A 162 43.44 49.08 -5.38
CA VAL A 162 43.22 50.01 -6.50
C VAL A 162 42.42 51.22 -6.05
N ALA A 163 41.36 51.03 -5.26
CA ALA A 163 40.53 52.13 -4.75
C ALA A 163 41.34 53.07 -3.83
N ARG A 164 42.14 52.50 -2.91
CA ARG A 164 43.05 53.28 -2.04
C ARG A 164 44.07 54.07 -2.87
N LYS A 165 44.72 53.43 -3.85
CA LYS A 165 45.71 54.11 -4.69
C LYS A 165 45.08 55.20 -5.57
N LYS A 166 43.87 54.98 -6.07
CA LYS A 166 43.11 56.01 -6.80
C LYS A 166 42.84 57.24 -5.92
N ALA A 167 42.45 57.05 -4.67
CA ALA A 167 42.24 58.15 -3.72
C ALA A 167 43.55 58.91 -3.43
N ASP A 168 44.67 58.19 -3.26
CA ASP A 168 45.99 58.79 -3.09
C ASP A 168 46.41 59.60 -4.32
N TYR A 169 46.18 59.07 -5.52
CA TYR A 169 46.44 59.75 -6.79
C TYR A 169 45.63 61.05 -6.90
N GLN A 170 44.33 61.00 -6.61
CA GLN A 170 43.45 62.18 -6.60
C GLN A 170 43.94 63.24 -5.62
N LYS A 171 44.32 62.86 -4.39
CA LYS A 171 44.88 63.78 -3.40
C LYS A 171 46.15 64.46 -3.89
N HIS A 172 47.06 63.71 -4.52
CA HIS A 172 48.31 64.27 -5.04
C HIS A 172 48.10 65.12 -6.30
N LEU A 173 47.10 64.79 -7.11
CA LEU A 173 46.70 65.59 -8.27
C LEU A 173 46.16 66.96 -7.85
N GLU A 174 45.28 67.01 -6.85
CA GLU A 174 44.77 68.27 -6.30
C GLU A 174 45.90 69.10 -5.66
N PHE A 175 46.79 68.44 -4.91
CA PHE A 175 47.96 69.13 -4.33
C PHE A 175 48.89 69.69 -5.40
N TYR A 176 49.13 68.94 -6.48
CA TYR A 176 49.90 69.39 -7.63
C TYR A 176 49.25 70.61 -8.30
N ARG A 177 47.93 70.57 -8.55
CA ARG A 177 47.17 71.70 -9.13
C ARG A 177 47.31 72.97 -8.29
N LEU A 178 47.19 72.84 -6.96
CA LEU A 178 47.37 73.95 -6.03
C LEU A 178 48.79 74.53 -6.10
N MET A 179 49.81 73.68 -6.07
CA MET A 179 51.21 74.13 -6.14
C MET A 179 51.54 74.75 -7.50
N ARG A 180 50.94 74.24 -8.59
CA ARG A 180 51.06 74.79 -9.94
C ARG A 180 50.50 76.21 -10.00
N SER A 181 49.26 76.42 -9.53
CA SER A 181 48.64 77.76 -9.48
C SER A 181 49.50 78.75 -8.69
N ARG A 182 49.99 78.33 -7.51
CA ARG A 182 50.88 79.17 -6.69
C ARG A 182 52.20 79.49 -7.38
N PHE A 183 52.77 78.54 -8.11
CA PHE A 183 53.98 78.77 -8.88
C PHE A 183 53.73 79.75 -10.03
N GLU A 184 52.66 79.57 -10.80
CA GLU A 184 52.26 80.46 -11.89
C GLU A 184 52.04 81.90 -11.39
N GLU A 185 51.34 82.08 -10.26
CA GLU A 185 51.13 83.39 -9.63
C GLU A 185 52.45 84.09 -9.24
N TYR A 186 53.37 83.36 -8.58
CA TYR A 186 54.66 83.92 -8.16
C TYR A 186 55.59 84.16 -9.34
N TYR A 187 55.51 83.33 -10.38
CA TYR A 187 56.28 83.47 -11.60
C TYR A 187 55.85 84.72 -12.39
N VAL A 188 54.54 84.96 -12.52
CA VAL A 188 54.01 86.20 -13.10
C VAL A 188 54.41 87.43 -12.27
N LYS A 189 54.44 87.31 -10.94
CA LYS A 189 54.71 88.42 -10.02
C LYS A 189 56.20 88.76 -9.85
N TYR A 190 57.11 87.80 -9.93
CA TYR A 190 58.54 87.96 -9.62
C TYR A 190 59.49 87.40 -10.68
N GLY A 191 58.97 86.90 -11.81
CA GLY A 191 59.77 86.40 -12.94
C GLY A 191 60.53 87.52 -13.67
N SER A 192 61.72 87.20 -14.18
CA SER A 192 62.54 88.13 -14.96
C SER A 192 61.83 88.51 -16.28
N PRO A 193 61.93 89.77 -16.76
CA PRO A 193 61.36 90.18 -18.05
C PRO A 193 61.87 89.38 -19.26
N THR A 194 63.03 88.74 -19.15
CA THR A 194 63.63 87.90 -20.21
C THR A 194 63.01 86.51 -20.33
N ASP A 195 62.14 86.11 -19.41
CA ASP A 195 61.61 84.73 -19.29
C ASP A 195 60.10 84.64 -19.59
N LYS A 196 59.50 85.70 -20.16
CA LYS A 196 58.04 85.84 -20.38
C LYS A 196 57.49 85.04 -21.57
N THR A 197 58.25 84.14 -22.18
CA THR A 197 57.70 83.16 -23.12
C THR A 197 57.06 82.03 -22.36
N ILE A 198 55.74 82.09 -22.22
CA ILE A 198 54.89 81.00 -21.76
C ILE A 198 55.22 79.75 -22.61
N PRO A 199 55.61 78.60 -22.04
CA PRO A 199 55.74 77.39 -22.81
C PRO A 199 54.34 76.90 -23.20
N THR A 200 53.93 77.27 -24.42
CA THR A 200 52.77 76.68 -25.08
C THR A 200 53.01 75.18 -25.24
N GLU A 201 52.11 74.42 -24.63
CA GLU A 201 51.82 73.01 -24.78
C GLU A 201 52.27 72.38 -26.13
N GLN A 202 53.30 71.51 -26.11
CA GLN A 202 53.54 70.54 -27.18
C GLN A 202 54.03 69.17 -26.64
N ARG A 203 53.18 68.18 -26.89
CA ARG A 203 53.40 66.74 -27.17
C ARG A 203 54.69 66.04 -26.69
N LYS A 204 54.45 64.92 -25.98
CA LYS A 204 55.08 63.59 -26.10
C LYS A 204 56.62 63.55 -26.20
N ASP A 205 57.29 63.32 -25.08
CA ASP A 205 58.10 62.10 -24.82
C ASP A 205 58.88 62.21 -23.50
N PRO A 206 59.18 61.08 -22.82
CA PRO A 206 59.76 61.07 -21.47
C PRO A 206 61.25 60.76 -21.53
N PHE A 207 62.12 61.75 -21.68
CA PHE A 207 63.55 61.59 -21.37
C PHE A 207 64.19 62.96 -21.14
N TRP A 208 64.52 63.27 -19.89
CA TRP A 208 65.54 64.27 -19.58
C TRP A 208 66.50 63.67 -18.57
N ILE A 209 67.66 63.30 -19.12
CA ILE A 209 68.87 62.88 -18.43
C ILE A 209 69.45 64.09 -17.69
N ASP A 210 69.97 63.81 -16.50
CA ASP A 210 70.80 64.70 -15.69
C ASP A 210 71.91 65.37 -16.52
N SER A 211 72.09 66.67 -16.35
CA SER A 211 73.26 67.39 -16.82
C SER A 211 73.48 68.60 -15.91
N GLY A 212 74.27 68.39 -14.86
CA GLY A 212 74.81 69.48 -14.07
C GLY A 212 75.58 70.48 -14.93
N THR A 213 75.31 71.77 -14.75
CA THR A 213 76.27 72.82 -15.08
C THR A 213 76.05 74.00 -14.12
N LYS A 214 77.05 74.23 -13.27
CA LYS A 214 77.20 75.44 -12.46
C LYS A 214 77.32 76.67 -13.36
N ARG A 215 76.63 77.76 -13.03
CA ARG A 215 77.08 79.11 -13.40
C ARG A 215 76.97 80.07 -12.21
N HIS A 216 78.10 80.70 -11.92
CA HIS A 216 78.35 81.69 -10.88
C HIS A 216 77.75 83.06 -11.21
N ASN A 217 77.26 83.71 -10.14
CA ASN A 217 77.26 85.14 -9.78
C ASN A 217 76.96 86.24 -10.82
N LEU A 218 75.84 86.93 -10.57
CA LEU A 218 75.79 88.40 -10.53
C LEU A 218 74.77 88.87 -9.46
N LEU A 219 75.28 89.47 -8.37
CA LEU A 219 74.54 90.32 -7.41
C LEU A 219 74.19 91.64 -8.14
N THR A 220 73.14 92.43 -7.90
CA THR A 220 72.46 92.78 -6.64
C THR A 220 71.25 93.67 -7.00
N GLN A 221 70.01 93.17 -6.90
CA GLN A 221 68.78 93.89 -6.45
C GLN A 221 67.51 93.00 -6.48
N ALA A 222 67.60 91.70 -6.21
CA ALA A 222 66.46 90.76 -6.27
C ALA A 222 66.24 89.95 -4.97
N GLY A 223 66.67 90.50 -3.82
CA GLY A 223 67.01 89.71 -2.63
C GLY A 223 65.86 89.03 -1.86
N ARG A 224 64.59 89.43 -2.04
CA ARG A 224 63.44 88.82 -1.33
C ARG A 224 62.41 88.13 -2.24
N GLY A 225 62.26 88.58 -3.49
CA GLY A 225 61.33 87.99 -4.46
C GLY A 225 61.87 86.70 -5.08
N GLY A 226 63.16 86.67 -5.44
CA GLY A 226 63.80 85.52 -6.08
C GLY A 226 63.89 84.29 -5.19
N ARG A 227 64.31 84.45 -3.92
CA ARG A 227 64.38 83.33 -2.95
C ARG A 227 63.01 82.69 -2.71
N LYS A 228 61.95 83.50 -2.62
CA LYS A 228 60.57 83.01 -2.47
C LYS A 228 60.08 82.27 -3.72
N LEU A 229 60.47 82.72 -4.92
CA LEU A 229 60.14 82.05 -6.17
C LEU A 229 60.84 80.68 -6.27
N ASP A 230 62.10 80.59 -5.87
CA ASP A 230 62.85 79.33 -5.82
C ASP A 230 62.26 78.33 -4.80
N ASP A 231 61.82 78.79 -3.63
CA ASP A 231 61.15 77.95 -2.63
C ASP A 231 59.81 77.37 -3.16
N VAL A 232 59.04 78.18 -3.89
CA VAL A 232 57.77 77.75 -4.51
C VAL A 232 58.04 76.79 -5.67
N ARG A 233 59.09 77.04 -6.46
CA ARG A 233 59.56 76.16 -7.53
C ARG A 233 59.92 74.77 -7.00
N ASP A 234 60.72 74.68 -5.94
CA ASP A 234 61.12 73.40 -5.34
C ASP A 234 59.92 72.63 -4.76
N LYS A 235 58.95 73.34 -4.13
CA LYS A 235 57.68 72.73 -3.68
C LYS A 235 56.84 72.20 -4.85
N TYR A 236 56.72 72.96 -5.94
CA TYR A 236 56.04 72.52 -7.16
C TYR A 236 56.72 71.30 -7.79
N GLN A 237 58.04 71.32 -7.92
CA GLN A 237 58.81 70.19 -8.45
C GLN A 237 58.67 68.94 -7.57
N ARG A 238 58.68 69.08 -6.23
CA ARG A 238 58.41 67.96 -5.32
C ARG A 238 56.98 67.40 -5.49
N ALA A 239 55.99 68.27 -5.65
CA ALA A 239 54.60 67.85 -5.90
C ALA A 239 54.47 67.09 -7.23
N CYS A 240 55.14 67.59 -8.28
CA CYS A 240 55.21 66.94 -9.60
C CYS A 240 55.86 65.55 -9.51
N ARG A 241 57.04 65.44 -8.87
CA ARG A 241 57.72 64.15 -8.66
C ARG A 241 56.84 63.16 -7.90
N ARG A 242 56.19 63.59 -6.81
CA ARG A 242 55.28 62.72 -6.05
C ARG A 242 54.08 62.27 -6.88
N LEU A 243 53.46 63.16 -7.65
CA LEU A 243 52.33 62.81 -8.51
C LEU A 243 52.73 61.74 -9.55
N HIS A 244 53.89 61.90 -10.19
CA HIS A 244 54.39 60.90 -11.15
C HIS A 244 54.68 59.54 -10.50
N LEU A 245 55.24 59.50 -9.29
CA LEU A 245 55.46 58.24 -8.57
C LEU A 245 54.13 57.53 -8.26
N VAL A 246 53.14 58.26 -7.71
CA VAL A 246 51.82 57.71 -7.40
C VAL A 246 51.07 57.30 -8.68
N HIS A 247 51.26 58.04 -9.79
CA HIS A 247 50.72 57.67 -11.10
C HIS A 247 51.24 56.31 -11.55
N ASN A 248 52.56 56.11 -11.53
CA ASN A 248 53.19 54.88 -11.98
C ASN A 248 52.72 53.69 -11.14
N GLU A 249 52.68 53.84 -9.81
CA GLU A 249 52.14 52.81 -8.91
C GLU A 249 50.67 52.51 -9.20
N TYR A 250 49.86 53.53 -9.47
CA TYR A 250 48.44 53.34 -9.80
C TYR A 250 48.24 52.60 -11.12
N VAL A 251 49.01 52.94 -12.17
CA VAL A 251 48.95 52.27 -13.47
C VAL A 251 49.38 50.80 -13.37
N LEU A 252 50.44 50.51 -12.61
CA LEU A 252 50.89 49.13 -12.37
C LEU A 252 49.82 48.32 -11.64
N LEU A 253 49.24 48.87 -10.56
CA LEU A 253 48.16 48.21 -9.82
C LEU A 253 46.90 48.00 -10.67
N LEU A 254 46.57 48.93 -11.57
CA LEU A 254 45.45 48.76 -12.51
C LEU A 254 45.72 47.62 -13.49
N SER A 255 46.93 47.51 -14.02
CA SER A 255 47.32 46.41 -14.92
C SER A 255 47.26 45.06 -14.20
N GLU A 256 47.71 44.99 -12.94
CA GLU A 256 47.61 43.80 -12.11
C GLU A 256 46.13 43.44 -11.85
N ALA A 257 45.31 44.41 -11.47
CA ALA A 257 43.89 44.20 -11.21
C ALA A 257 43.11 43.74 -12.44
N GLU A 258 43.42 44.28 -13.63
CA GLU A 258 42.83 43.84 -14.89
C GLU A 258 43.16 42.37 -15.17
N GLN A 259 44.42 41.97 -14.94
CA GLN A 259 44.85 40.59 -15.11
C GLN A 259 44.17 39.64 -14.11
N VAL A 260 44.10 40.00 -12.82
CA VAL A 260 43.37 39.21 -11.80
C VAL A 260 41.89 39.10 -12.15
N GLN A 261 41.25 40.19 -12.58
CA GLN A 261 39.85 40.17 -13.01
C GLN A 261 39.63 39.18 -14.17
N LYS A 262 40.54 39.19 -15.15
CA LYS A 262 40.50 38.27 -16.27
C LYS A 262 40.64 36.83 -15.79
N ASP A 263 41.65 36.52 -14.98
CA ASP A 263 41.91 35.17 -14.49
C ASP A 263 40.76 34.61 -13.65
N VAL A 264 40.14 35.44 -12.80
CA VAL A 264 38.94 35.06 -12.03
C VAL A 264 37.78 34.65 -12.95
N LYS A 265 37.52 35.43 -14.01
CA LYS A 265 36.41 35.20 -14.94
C LYS A 265 36.67 34.08 -15.95
N THR A 266 37.89 33.96 -16.46
CA THR A 266 38.19 33.05 -17.57
C THR A 266 38.84 31.74 -17.14
N SER A 267 39.40 31.67 -15.92
CA SER A 267 40.15 30.51 -15.45
C SER A 267 39.65 29.98 -14.11
N LEU A 268 39.77 30.77 -13.04
CA LEU A 268 39.57 30.28 -11.67
C LEU A 268 38.12 29.87 -11.36
N LEU A 269 37.14 30.76 -11.59
CA LEU A 269 35.73 30.42 -11.34
C LEU A 269 35.23 29.30 -12.27
N PRO A 270 35.48 29.34 -13.60
CA PRO A 270 35.17 28.21 -14.47
C PRO A 270 35.74 26.87 -14.00
N ALA A 271 37.01 26.84 -13.60
CA ALA A 271 37.66 25.63 -13.12
C ALA A 271 37.01 25.11 -11.83
N LEU A 272 36.74 25.99 -10.87
CA LEU A 272 36.04 25.65 -9.63
C LEU A 272 34.64 25.08 -9.91
N PHE A 273 33.85 25.76 -10.74
CA PHE A 273 32.50 25.30 -11.08
C PHE A 273 32.51 23.97 -11.83
N ASN A 274 33.44 23.76 -12.75
CA ASN A 274 33.56 22.49 -13.49
C ASN A 274 33.98 21.33 -12.57
N HIS A 275 34.92 21.57 -11.65
CA HIS A 275 35.33 20.58 -10.66
C HIS A 275 34.18 20.23 -9.72
N HIS A 276 33.46 21.24 -9.22
CA HIS A 276 32.31 21.03 -8.34
C HIS A 276 31.15 20.34 -9.08
N GLN A 277 30.90 20.72 -10.33
CA GLN A 277 29.91 20.06 -11.19
C GLN A 277 30.23 18.57 -11.36
N SER A 278 31.48 18.22 -11.66
CA SER A 278 31.92 16.82 -11.77
C SER A 278 31.68 16.05 -10.47
N SER A 279 31.96 16.68 -9.32
CA SER A 279 31.73 16.09 -8.00
C SER A 279 30.24 15.87 -7.74
N LEU A 280 29.39 16.86 -8.05
CA LEU A 280 27.93 16.75 -7.94
C LEU A 280 27.37 15.64 -8.84
N GLN A 281 27.86 15.53 -10.08
CA GLN A 281 27.46 14.47 -11.02
C GLN A 281 27.84 13.09 -10.49
N SER A 282 29.04 12.93 -9.93
CA SER A 282 29.46 11.69 -9.27
C SER A 282 28.52 11.31 -8.12
N PHE A 283 28.14 12.27 -7.27
CA PHE A 283 27.16 12.04 -6.21
C PHE A 283 25.80 11.58 -6.73
N ILE A 284 25.32 12.12 -7.86
CA ILE A 284 24.06 11.69 -8.47
C ILE A 284 24.15 10.24 -8.98
N VAL A 285 25.30 9.84 -9.53
CA VAL A 285 25.51 8.45 -9.96
C VAL A 285 25.48 7.50 -8.75
N ASN A 286 26.14 7.86 -7.65
CA ASN A 286 26.12 7.08 -6.41
C ASN A 286 24.71 7.01 -5.81
N TRP A 287 24.00 8.13 -5.77
CA TRP A 287 22.62 8.20 -5.31
C TRP A 287 21.70 7.30 -6.12
N ARG A 288 21.84 7.31 -7.45
CA ARG A 288 21.11 6.41 -8.34
C ARG A 288 21.41 4.94 -8.04
N SER A 289 22.66 4.59 -7.72
CA SER A 289 23.02 3.21 -7.34
C SER A 289 22.30 2.79 -6.06
N ILE A 290 22.30 3.66 -5.04
CA ILE A 290 21.59 3.42 -3.77
C ILE A 290 20.09 3.22 -4.02
N LEU A 291 19.47 4.06 -4.85
CA LEU A 291 18.05 3.92 -5.21
C LEU A 291 17.75 2.59 -5.90
N LYS A 292 18.66 2.09 -6.75
CA LYS A 292 18.51 0.77 -7.37
C LYS A 292 18.61 -0.36 -6.35
N GLU A 293 19.53 -0.29 -5.39
CA GLU A 293 19.64 -1.27 -4.30
C GLU A 293 18.37 -1.29 -3.45
N ILE A 294 17.83 -0.13 -3.09
CA ILE A 294 16.54 -0.02 -2.38
C ILE A 294 15.43 -0.73 -3.18
N SER A 295 15.31 -0.41 -4.46
CA SER A 295 14.29 -1.02 -5.33
C SER A 295 14.46 -2.54 -5.47
N LEU A 296 15.69 -3.06 -5.42
CA LEU A 296 15.98 -4.48 -5.50
C LEU A 296 15.49 -5.21 -4.24
N HIS A 297 15.84 -4.70 -3.05
CA HIS A 297 15.51 -5.35 -1.78
C HIS A 297 14.05 -5.15 -1.35
N TRP A 298 13.38 -4.09 -1.80
CA TRP A 298 11.95 -3.86 -1.53
C TRP A 298 11.02 -4.63 -2.47
N ASN A 299 11.57 -5.33 -3.47
CA ASN A 299 10.77 -6.05 -4.46
C ASN A 299 10.28 -7.40 -3.90
N CYS A 300 9.04 -7.44 -3.40
CA CYS A 300 8.36 -8.66 -2.97
C CYS A 300 7.94 -9.58 -4.14
N SER A 301 8.14 -9.16 -5.39
CA SER A 301 7.93 -9.96 -6.60
C SER A 301 9.25 -10.45 -7.19
N SER A 302 10.30 -10.53 -6.36
CA SER A 302 11.57 -11.12 -6.78
C SER A 302 11.40 -12.61 -7.10
N LYS A 303 12.30 -13.15 -7.93
CA LYS A 303 12.31 -14.57 -8.26
C LYS A 303 12.30 -15.46 -7.01
N GLN A 304 13.03 -15.07 -5.97
CA GLN A 304 13.07 -15.82 -4.71
C GLN A 304 11.69 -15.89 -4.02
N PHE A 305 10.93 -14.80 -4.01
CA PHE A 305 9.55 -14.84 -3.49
C PHE A 305 8.63 -15.67 -4.38
N ILE A 306 8.74 -15.53 -5.70
CA ILE A 306 7.96 -16.34 -6.65
C ILE A 306 8.23 -17.83 -6.46
N ASP A 307 9.50 -18.22 -6.30
CA ASP A 307 9.92 -19.61 -6.09
C ASP A 307 9.41 -20.18 -4.75
N ILE A 308 9.27 -19.36 -3.70
CA ILE A 308 8.64 -19.75 -2.43
C ILE A 308 7.15 -20.05 -2.63
N TRP A 309 6.42 -19.14 -3.27
CA TRP A 309 4.98 -19.31 -3.46
C TRP A 309 4.64 -20.43 -4.46
N SER A 310 5.48 -20.64 -5.48
CA SER A 310 5.33 -21.75 -6.41
C SER A 310 5.50 -23.12 -5.73
N ARG A 311 6.41 -23.23 -4.75
CA ARG A 311 6.54 -24.45 -3.93
C ARG A 311 5.32 -24.66 -3.01
N SER A 312 4.78 -23.58 -2.45
CA SER A 312 3.54 -23.61 -1.66
C SER A 312 2.37 -24.13 -2.50
N GLU A 313 2.21 -23.64 -3.73
CA GLU A 313 1.18 -24.13 -4.67
C GLU A 313 1.40 -25.60 -5.04
N ALA A 314 2.64 -25.99 -5.36
CA ALA A 314 2.97 -27.38 -5.66
C ALA A 314 2.64 -28.35 -4.49
N LEU A 315 2.77 -27.90 -3.24
CA LEU A 315 2.36 -28.70 -2.07
C LEU A 315 0.84 -28.90 -2.02
N VAL A 316 0.04 -27.90 -2.39
CA VAL A 316 -1.42 -28.02 -2.46
C VAL A 316 -1.83 -29.02 -3.53
N GLU A 317 -1.17 -29.02 -4.69
CA GLU A 317 -1.42 -29.97 -5.79
C GLU A 317 -1.12 -31.43 -5.41
N THR A 318 -0.38 -31.69 -4.31
CA THR A 318 -0.17 -33.07 -3.82
C THR A 318 -1.39 -33.66 -3.12
N VAL A 319 -2.40 -32.85 -2.79
CA VAL A 319 -3.61 -33.30 -2.09
C VAL A 319 -4.55 -33.98 -3.07
N ILE A 320 -4.65 -35.30 -2.97
CA ILE A 320 -5.53 -36.12 -3.81
C ILE A 320 -6.65 -36.69 -2.93
N ALA A 321 -7.89 -36.22 -3.15
CA ALA A 321 -9.04 -36.58 -2.32
C ALA A 321 -9.27 -38.10 -2.19
N ALA A 322 -9.08 -38.86 -3.28
CA ALA A 322 -9.21 -40.31 -3.28
C ALA A 322 -8.19 -41.03 -2.38
N ASN A 323 -7.05 -40.40 -2.12
CA ASN A 323 -5.93 -41.00 -1.39
C ASN A 323 -5.87 -40.57 0.10
N GLU A 324 -6.69 -39.61 0.51
CA GLU A 324 -6.61 -39.00 1.86
C GLU A 324 -6.79 -40.02 2.98
N TYR A 325 -7.65 -41.01 2.78
CA TYR A 325 -8.01 -42.01 3.81
C TYR A 325 -7.31 -43.36 3.63
N LEU A 326 -6.41 -43.52 2.65
CA LEU A 326 -5.77 -44.82 2.36
C LEU A 326 -4.91 -45.33 3.54
N ASP A 327 -4.13 -44.45 4.17
CA ASP A 327 -3.30 -44.82 5.33
C ASP A 327 -4.17 -45.29 6.50
N LEU A 328 -5.31 -44.63 6.73
CA LEU A 328 -6.28 -45.02 7.75
C LEU A 328 -6.93 -46.37 7.44
N GLN A 329 -7.37 -46.58 6.20
CA GLN A 329 -7.95 -47.86 5.77
C GLN A 329 -6.96 -49.00 5.95
N GLN A 330 -5.71 -48.80 5.56
CA GLN A 330 -4.66 -49.82 5.69
C GLN A 330 -4.39 -50.17 7.16
N LYS A 331 -4.32 -49.16 8.04
CA LYS A 331 -4.20 -49.36 9.50
C LYS A 331 -5.39 -50.11 10.09
N GLN A 332 -6.61 -49.83 9.63
CA GLN A 332 -7.82 -50.54 10.11
C GLN A 332 -7.90 -51.99 9.62
N LEU A 333 -7.48 -52.27 8.38
CA LEU A 333 -7.37 -53.66 7.89
C LEU A 333 -6.39 -54.50 8.73
N LEU A 334 -5.28 -53.91 9.16
CA LEU A 334 -4.29 -54.57 10.02
C LEU A 334 -4.80 -54.82 11.45
N ASN A 335 -5.74 -54.03 11.94
CA ASN A 335 -6.29 -54.12 13.29
C ASN A 335 -7.49 -55.10 13.42
N GLY A 336 -7.86 -55.78 12.33
CA GLY A 336 -8.88 -56.83 12.31
C GLY A 336 -10.31 -56.30 12.15
N THR A 337 -11.01 -56.79 11.14
CA THR A 337 -12.46 -56.62 11.03
C THR A 337 -13.17 -57.43 12.11
N THR A 338 -14.07 -56.79 12.86
CA THR A 338 -15.00 -57.50 13.76
C THR A 338 -15.73 -58.56 12.94
N GLU A 339 -15.48 -59.85 13.23
CA GLU A 339 -16.18 -60.95 12.57
C GLU A 339 -17.68 -60.82 12.84
N ILE A 340 -18.45 -60.55 11.79
CA ILE A 340 -19.90 -60.62 11.85
C ILE A 340 -20.24 -62.09 12.08
N THR A 341 -20.76 -62.41 13.26
CA THR A 341 -21.15 -63.78 13.62
C THR A 341 -22.35 -64.20 12.76
N ASP A 342 -22.20 -65.28 12.00
CA ASP A 342 -23.30 -65.86 11.24
C ASP A 342 -24.36 -66.44 12.20
N PHE A 343 -25.63 -66.13 11.95
CA PHE A 343 -26.74 -66.68 12.72
C PHE A 343 -27.14 -68.05 12.16
N THR A 344 -27.01 -69.10 12.97
CA THR A 344 -27.51 -70.44 12.69
C THR A 344 -28.51 -70.88 13.74
N PHE A 345 -29.48 -71.72 13.36
CA PHE A 345 -30.33 -72.38 14.36
C PHE A 345 -29.46 -73.26 15.27
N ASP A 346 -29.58 -73.07 16.58
CA ASP A 346 -28.87 -73.89 17.55
C ASP A 346 -29.53 -75.26 17.63
N ASN A 347 -28.89 -76.24 16.99
CA ASN A 347 -29.42 -77.60 16.87
C ASN A 347 -29.59 -78.29 18.23
N SER A 348 -28.88 -77.86 19.28
CA SER A 348 -29.01 -78.43 20.63
C SER A 348 -30.41 -78.21 21.23
N LEU A 349 -31.15 -77.22 20.74
CA LEU A 349 -32.48 -76.86 21.25
C LEU A 349 -33.60 -77.84 20.85
N VAL A 350 -33.36 -78.74 19.90
CA VAL A 350 -34.38 -79.68 19.39
C VAL A 350 -34.06 -81.15 19.65
N GLU A 351 -32.90 -81.47 20.23
CA GLU A 351 -32.40 -82.84 20.43
C GLU A 351 -33.30 -83.69 21.34
N ASP A 352 -33.92 -83.10 22.38
CA ASP A 352 -34.75 -83.79 23.38
C ASP A 352 -36.26 -83.80 23.04
N THR A 353 -36.65 -83.28 21.87
CA THR A 353 -38.04 -83.32 21.43
C THR A 353 -38.34 -84.69 20.80
N SER A 354 -39.58 -85.19 20.88
CA SER A 354 -39.98 -86.54 20.41
C SER A 354 -39.89 -86.76 18.88
N GLY A 355 -39.05 -85.99 18.18
CA GLY A 355 -38.85 -86.01 16.73
C GLY A 355 -39.80 -85.06 15.97
N LYS A 356 -40.74 -84.41 16.66
CA LYS A 356 -41.74 -83.52 16.04
C LYS A 356 -41.21 -82.11 15.74
N LEU A 357 -40.23 -81.59 16.48
CA LEU A 357 -39.58 -80.31 16.17
C LEU A 357 -38.28 -80.57 15.39
N GLN A 358 -38.09 -79.90 14.26
CA GLN A 358 -36.88 -80.02 13.44
C GLN A 358 -36.17 -78.68 13.32
N ALA A 359 -34.84 -78.70 13.35
CA ALA A 359 -34.02 -77.51 13.16
C ALA A 359 -34.34 -76.83 11.81
N ASN A 360 -34.33 -75.50 11.80
CA ASN A 360 -34.58 -74.67 10.60
C ASN A 360 -35.93 -74.93 9.88
N THR A 361 -36.90 -75.57 10.54
CA THR A 361 -38.18 -75.96 9.93
C THR A 361 -39.33 -75.55 10.83
N LEU A 362 -40.38 -74.94 10.24
CA LEU A 362 -41.60 -74.59 10.99
C LEU A 362 -42.43 -75.84 11.23
N THR A 363 -42.94 -76.00 12.45
CA THR A 363 -43.92 -77.03 12.77
C THR A 363 -45.33 -76.53 12.55
N VAL A 364 -46.14 -77.33 11.86
CA VAL A 364 -47.51 -76.99 11.50
C VAL A 364 -48.43 -78.13 11.95
N ASP A 365 -48.90 -78.04 13.19
CA ASP A 365 -49.78 -79.00 13.85
C ASP A 365 -51.07 -78.32 14.34
N ASN A 366 -51.96 -79.06 15.00
CA ASN A 366 -53.21 -78.51 15.54
C ASN A 366 -53.03 -77.43 16.63
N LEU A 367 -51.80 -77.22 17.14
CA LEU A 367 -51.46 -76.18 18.10
C LEU A 367 -50.91 -74.92 17.41
N THR A 368 -50.21 -75.07 16.28
CA THR A 368 -49.48 -73.96 15.62
C THR A 368 -50.09 -73.51 14.29
N VAL A 369 -50.97 -74.29 13.66
CA VAL A 369 -51.49 -74.00 12.32
C VAL A 369 -52.21 -72.65 12.20
N GLU A 370 -53.00 -72.25 13.19
CA GLU A 370 -53.66 -70.93 13.20
C GLU A 370 -52.64 -69.79 13.35
N TRP A 371 -51.59 -70.00 14.16
CA TRP A 371 -50.51 -69.02 14.31
C TRP A 371 -49.74 -68.84 13.00
N VAL A 372 -49.37 -69.92 12.32
CA VAL A 372 -48.65 -69.87 11.04
C VAL A 372 -49.50 -69.17 9.96
N ARG A 373 -50.82 -69.46 9.90
CA ARG A 373 -51.76 -68.77 9.00
C ARG A 373 -51.91 -67.28 9.32
N ASN A 374 -52.03 -66.91 10.60
CA ASN A 374 -52.10 -65.51 11.01
C ASN A 374 -50.79 -64.77 10.72
N LYS A 375 -49.63 -65.43 10.90
CA LYS A 375 -48.32 -64.86 10.56
C LYS A 375 -48.15 -64.65 9.06
N MET A 376 -48.71 -65.55 8.23
CA MET A 376 -48.76 -65.33 6.78
C MET A 376 -49.54 -64.06 6.42
N LEU A 377 -50.71 -63.86 7.02
CA LEU A 377 -51.55 -62.67 6.78
C LEU A 377 -50.90 -61.36 7.27
N GLU A 378 -49.96 -61.42 8.21
CA GLU A 378 -49.16 -60.28 8.65
C GLU A 378 -47.99 -59.98 7.68
N VAL A 379 -47.26 -61.01 7.25
CA VAL A 379 -46.02 -60.86 6.45
C VAL A 379 -46.32 -60.52 4.99
N GLU A 380 -47.35 -61.12 4.39
CA GLU A 380 -47.69 -60.92 2.98
C GLU A 380 -48.00 -59.45 2.60
N PRO A 381 -48.85 -58.68 3.30
CA PRO A 381 -49.12 -57.30 2.94
C PRO A 381 -47.90 -56.39 3.13
N ARG A 382 -47.08 -56.65 4.16
CA ARG A 382 -45.85 -55.90 4.42
C ARG A 382 -44.81 -56.13 3.32
N LEU A 383 -44.71 -57.37 2.82
CA LEU A 383 -43.85 -57.70 1.70
C LEU A 383 -44.30 -56.98 0.41
N LYS A 384 -45.61 -57.00 0.12
CA LYS A 384 -46.16 -56.30 -1.06
C LYS A 384 -45.92 -54.79 -1.00
N ASP A 385 -46.10 -54.16 0.17
CA ASP A 385 -45.80 -52.75 0.39
C ASP A 385 -44.30 -52.44 0.16
N CYS A 386 -43.38 -53.28 0.65
CA CYS A 386 -41.95 -53.13 0.39
C CYS A 386 -41.59 -53.30 -1.10
N GLN A 387 -42.20 -54.27 -1.79
CA GLN A 387 -41.99 -54.50 -3.22
C GLN A 387 -42.55 -53.37 -4.09
N GLU A 388 -43.69 -52.80 -3.70
CA GLU A 388 -44.27 -51.62 -4.36
C GLU A 388 -43.36 -50.41 -4.19
N LYS A 389 -42.83 -50.22 -2.97
CA LYS A 389 -41.83 -49.18 -2.70
C LYS A 389 -40.57 -49.34 -3.51
N LEU A 390 -40.12 -50.58 -3.78
CA LEU A 390 -38.95 -50.92 -4.60
C LEU A 390 -39.22 -51.01 -6.11
N SER A 391 -40.48 -50.83 -6.52
CA SER A 391 -40.87 -50.90 -7.93
C SER A 391 -40.28 -49.74 -8.72
N ASN A 392 -39.79 -50.02 -9.94
CA ASN A 392 -39.33 -48.99 -10.88
C ASN A 392 -40.43 -47.97 -11.27
N LYS A 393 -41.68 -48.23 -10.89
CA LYS A 393 -42.82 -47.33 -11.09
C LYS A 393 -43.02 -46.35 -9.92
N ASN A 394 -42.30 -46.54 -8.81
CA ASN A 394 -42.36 -45.63 -7.66
C ASN A 394 -41.44 -44.42 -7.90
N PRO A 395 -41.99 -43.20 -8.05
CA PRO A 395 -41.18 -41.99 -8.27
C PRO A 395 -40.29 -41.65 -7.07
N GLU A 396 -40.69 -42.01 -5.85
CA GLU A 396 -39.92 -41.74 -4.62
C GLU A 396 -38.63 -42.57 -4.54
N LEU A 397 -38.49 -43.61 -5.39
CA LEU A 397 -37.30 -44.46 -5.42
C LEU A 397 -36.04 -43.70 -5.88
N GLN A 398 -36.20 -42.68 -6.74
CA GLN A 398 -35.08 -41.89 -7.26
C GLN A 398 -34.54 -40.88 -6.24
N ASP A 399 -35.35 -40.52 -5.25
CA ASP A 399 -35.00 -39.55 -4.21
C ASP A 399 -34.30 -40.20 -3.00
N LEU A 400 -34.21 -41.54 -2.97
CA LEU A 400 -33.56 -42.29 -1.90
C LEU A 400 -32.03 -42.30 -2.08
N ASN A 401 -31.31 -42.13 -0.97
CA ASN A 401 -29.86 -42.36 -0.96
C ASN A 401 -29.55 -43.87 -0.98
N GLU A 402 -28.29 -44.21 -1.32
CA GLU A 402 -27.87 -45.60 -1.50
C GLU A 402 -28.05 -46.46 -0.24
N VAL A 403 -27.91 -45.86 0.94
CA VAL A 403 -28.11 -46.53 2.25
C VAL A 403 -29.59 -46.86 2.48
N ALA A 404 -30.49 -45.89 2.31
CA ALA A 404 -31.93 -46.10 2.47
C ALA A 404 -32.46 -47.11 1.43
N LEU A 405 -31.92 -47.08 0.21
CA LEU A 405 -32.23 -48.09 -0.80
C LEU A 405 -31.73 -49.49 -0.38
N ALA A 406 -30.52 -49.58 0.19
CA ALA A 406 -29.99 -50.83 0.72
C ALA A 406 -30.82 -51.35 1.90
N GLU A 407 -31.25 -50.48 2.82
CA GLU A 407 -32.13 -50.82 3.95
C GLU A 407 -33.48 -51.37 3.48
N LEU A 408 -34.12 -50.71 2.51
CA LEU A 408 -35.37 -51.18 1.92
C LEU A 408 -35.20 -52.53 1.23
N ARG A 409 -34.11 -52.72 0.46
CA ARG A 409 -33.77 -54.02 -0.14
C ARG A 409 -33.50 -55.10 0.92
N CYS A 410 -32.90 -54.76 2.04
CA CYS A 410 -32.68 -55.67 3.16
C CYS A 410 -34.02 -56.09 3.80
N GLU A 411 -34.93 -55.15 4.06
CA GLU A 411 -36.26 -55.45 4.63
C GLU A 411 -37.10 -56.29 3.66
N GLU A 412 -37.05 -56.00 2.35
CA GLU A 412 -37.69 -56.83 1.31
C GLU A 412 -37.15 -58.26 1.34
N LYS A 413 -35.83 -58.45 1.31
CA LYS A 413 -35.21 -59.79 1.36
C LYS A 413 -35.58 -60.53 2.64
N LYS A 414 -35.60 -59.84 3.79
CA LYS A 414 -36.00 -60.40 5.08
C LYS A 414 -37.45 -60.87 5.07
N LEU A 415 -38.38 -60.04 4.62
CA LEU A 415 -39.81 -60.38 4.53
C LEU A 415 -40.06 -61.49 3.48
N THR A 416 -39.34 -61.47 2.36
CA THR A 416 -39.40 -62.50 1.32
C THR A 416 -39.00 -63.85 1.89
N ARG A 417 -37.88 -63.92 2.63
CA ARG A 417 -37.42 -65.16 3.25
C ARG A 417 -38.42 -65.70 4.28
N GLN A 418 -38.99 -64.84 5.11
CA GLN A 418 -40.04 -65.24 6.06
C GLN A 418 -41.28 -65.77 5.33
N TYR A 419 -41.74 -65.06 4.30
CA TYR A 419 -42.87 -65.47 3.48
C TYR A 419 -42.63 -66.85 2.82
N GLU A 420 -41.46 -67.09 2.23
CA GLU A 420 -41.11 -68.37 1.61
C GLU A 420 -41.14 -69.53 2.60
N VAL A 421 -40.55 -69.37 3.79
CA VAL A 421 -40.49 -70.42 4.82
C VAL A 421 -41.90 -70.74 5.32
N ILE A 422 -42.73 -69.74 5.62
CA ILE A 422 -44.11 -69.93 6.05
C ILE A 422 -44.96 -70.55 4.92
N LYS A 423 -44.79 -70.08 3.68
CA LYS A 423 -45.55 -70.56 2.53
C LYS A 423 -45.24 -72.01 2.22
N LYS A 424 -43.95 -72.38 2.26
CA LYS A 424 -43.52 -73.77 2.09
C LYS A 424 -44.18 -74.67 3.14
N ALA A 425 -44.11 -74.30 4.41
CA ALA A 425 -44.69 -75.06 5.51
C ALA A 425 -46.22 -75.22 5.38
N LEU A 426 -46.95 -74.19 4.96
CA LEU A 426 -48.39 -74.27 4.71
C LEU A 426 -48.75 -75.06 3.45
N THR A 427 -47.90 -75.04 2.41
CA THR A 427 -48.11 -75.79 1.16
C THR A 427 -47.90 -77.28 1.39
N GLU A 428 -46.91 -77.65 2.21
CA GLU A 428 -46.62 -79.04 2.59
C GLU A 428 -47.73 -79.66 3.46
N LEU A 429 -48.47 -78.85 4.23
CA LEU A 429 -49.65 -79.30 4.99
C LEU A 429 -50.86 -79.63 4.09
N GLY A 430 -51.06 -78.88 2.99
CA GLY A 430 -52.18 -79.09 2.06
C GLY A 430 -53.56 -78.76 2.64
N CYS A 431 -54.60 -79.48 2.17
CA CYS A 431 -56.00 -79.35 2.64
C CYS A 431 -56.36 -80.36 3.73
N GLU A 432 -55.37 -81.02 4.33
CA GLU A 432 -55.58 -82.04 5.38
C GLU A 432 -55.73 -81.38 6.76
N GLU A 433 -56.42 -82.09 7.67
CA GLU A 433 -56.57 -81.66 9.06
C GLU A 433 -55.20 -81.70 9.76
N ALA A 434 -54.85 -80.64 10.50
CA ALA A 434 -53.50 -80.47 11.02
C ALA A 434 -53.14 -81.63 11.99
N PRO A 435 -51.91 -82.21 11.89
CA PRO A 435 -51.50 -83.33 12.73
C PRO A 435 -51.64 -83.02 14.24
N PRO A 436 -51.91 -84.02 15.11
CA PRO A 436 -51.92 -83.81 16.56
C PRO A 436 -50.52 -83.46 17.09
N GLY A 437 -50.38 -82.30 17.73
CA GLY A 437 -49.13 -81.82 18.32
C GLY A 437 -48.65 -82.64 19.53
N CYS A 438 -49.54 -83.39 20.20
CA CYS A 438 -49.23 -84.19 21.39
C CYS A 438 -49.56 -85.68 21.20
N ASP A 439 -48.67 -86.58 21.68
CA ASP A 439 -48.89 -88.03 21.73
C ASP A 439 -49.39 -88.46 23.11
N ILE A 440 -50.60 -88.06 23.51
CA ILE A 440 -51.24 -88.63 24.70
C ILE A 440 -52.71 -88.94 24.37
N PRO A 441 -53.13 -90.21 24.33
CA PRO A 441 -54.54 -90.58 24.17
C PRO A 441 -55.32 -90.17 25.42
N LEU A 442 -56.33 -89.32 25.25
CA LEU A 442 -57.27 -88.97 26.30
C LEU A 442 -58.47 -89.92 26.19
N ASP A 443 -58.52 -90.94 27.05
CA ASP A 443 -59.72 -91.78 27.22
C ASP A 443 -60.25 -91.66 28.66
N THR A 444 -61.53 -91.36 28.75
CA THR A 444 -62.32 -91.09 29.96
C THR A 444 -62.83 -92.39 30.59
N SER A 445 -62.76 -92.56 31.92
CA SER A 445 -63.91 -92.87 32.81
C SER A 445 -63.55 -93.49 34.19
N LEU A 446 -64.20 -92.94 35.24
CA LEU A 446 -64.74 -93.61 36.47
C LEU A 446 -63.71 -94.20 37.48
N ASP A 447 -63.84 -94.17 38.81
CA ASP A 447 -64.84 -93.71 39.80
C ASP A 447 -64.22 -93.94 41.21
N GLY A 448 -64.68 -93.20 42.23
CA GLY A 448 -64.52 -93.48 43.68
C GLY A 448 -63.10 -93.33 44.26
N SER A 449 -62.85 -92.70 45.42
CA SER A 449 -63.68 -92.47 46.59
C SER A 449 -62.96 -91.53 47.59
N GLN A 450 -63.74 -90.67 48.23
CA GLN A 450 -63.76 -90.27 49.66
C GLN A 450 -62.67 -90.90 50.57
N ASP A 451 -62.11 -90.26 51.61
CA ASP A 451 -62.46 -89.06 52.37
C ASP A 451 -61.33 -88.79 53.40
N ASN A 452 -61.37 -87.59 53.99
CA ASN A 452 -60.98 -87.23 55.36
C ASN A 452 -59.59 -86.65 55.72
N ASN A 453 -59.67 -85.34 55.97
CA ASN A 453 -59.31 -84.62 57.21
C ASN A 453 -57.85 -84.31 57.54
N SER A 454 -57.57 -83.04 57.28
CA SER A 454 -56.50 -82.16 57.75
C SER A 454 -56.66 -81.71 59.22
N ILE A 455 -55.63 -81.94 60.02
CA ILE A 455 -55.11 -81.13 61.16
C ILE A 455 -53.59 -81.45 61.12
N ASP A 456 -52.61 -80.54 61.07
CA ASP A 456 -52.27 -79.58 62.11
C ASP A 456 -51.20 -78.56 61.63
N SER A 457 -51.35 -77.38 62.21
CA SER A 457 -50.53 -76.18 62.38
C SER A 457 -49.00 -76.25 62.23
N GLY A 458 -48.46 -75.27 61.50
CA GLY A 458 -47.65 -74.22 62.14
C GLY A 458 -46.12 -74.25 62.06
N SER A 459 -45.60 -73.30 61.26
CA SER A 459 -44.35 -72.53 61.44
C SER A 459 -43.02 -73.13 60.95
N VAL A 460 -42.42 -72.53 59.91
CA VAL A 460 -41.05 -71.93 59.97
C VAL A 460 -40.90 -70.80 58.92
N ARG A 461 -40.19 -69.76 59.37
CA ARG A 461 -39.75 -68.48 58.82
C ARG A 461 -39.23 -68.43 57.37
N LYS A 462 -39.49 -67.26 56.75
CA LYS A 462 -38.78 -66.65 55.62
C LYS A 462 -37.30 -66.39 55.95
N GLN A 463 -36.38 -66.73 55.04
CA GLN A 463 -35.24 -65.89 54.65
C GLN A 463 -34.49 -66.41 53.40
N SER A 464 -34.30 -65.49 52.45
CA SER A 464 -33.19 -65.27 51.49
C SER A 464 -32.69 -66.37 50.53
N LEU A 465 -32.78 -66.06 49.23
CA LEU A 465 -31.81 -66.43 48.19
C LEU A 465 -31.29 -65.14 47.50
N PRO A 466 -30.01 -65.11 47.05
CA PRO A 466 -29.33 -63.88 46.62
C PRO A 466 -29.49 -63.55 45.12
N SER A 467 -29.14 -62.29 44.83
CA SER A 467 -29.37 -61.46 43.64
C SER A 467 -28.53 -61.77 42.39
N PRO A 468 -29.04 -61.46 41.17
CA PRO A 468 -28.23 -61.23 39.98
C PRO A 468 -27.84 -59.74 39.80
N PRO A 469 -26.71 -59.46 39.10
CA PRO A 469 -26.15 -58.11 38.95
C PRO A 469 -26.92 -57.22 37.93
N PRO A 470 -26.70 -55.89 37.99
CA PRO A 470 -27.58 -54.88 37.40
C PRO A 470 -27.41 -54.67 35.89
N PRO A 471 -28.43 -54.07 35.23
CA PRO A 471 -28.44 -53.84 33.79
C PRO A 471 -27.55 -52.66 33.37
N PRO A 472 -26.98 -52.69 32.15
CA PRO A 472 -26.39 -51.51 31.52
C PRO A 472 -27.50 -50.53 31.08
N PRO A 473 -27.21 -49.22 31.06
CA PRO A 473 -28.21 -48.19 30.81
C PRO A 473 -28.70 -48.16 29.36
N GLN A 474 -30.02 -48.14 29.21
CA GLN A 474 -30.73 -47.86 27.96
C GLN A 474 -30.46 -46.40 27.54
N SER A 475 -29.81 -46.22 26.40
CA SER A 475 -29.83 -44.98 25.63
C SER A 475 -30.76 -45.17 24.44
N GLN A 476 -31.91 -44.50 24.48
CA GLN A 476 -32.73 -44.25 23.31
C GLN A 476 -32.15 -43.07 22.50
N PRO A 477 -32.40 -43.03 21.19
CA PRO A 477 -31.87 -42.00 20.30
C PRO A 477 -32.70 -40.73 20.42
N THR A 478 -32.07 -39.60 20.75
CA THR A 478 -32.68 -38.28 20.58
C THR A 478 -31.72 -37.31 19.90
N SER A 479 -32.04 -37.02 18.64
CA SER A 479 -31.95 -35.72 17.96
C SER A 479 -31.08 -34.65 18.64
N ILE A 480 -29.90 -34.40 18.08
CA ILE A 480 -29.12 -33.18 18.34
C ILE A 480 -29.44 -32.17 17.23
N VAL A 481 -30.35 -31.25 17.51
CA VAL A 481 -30.34 -29.92 16.92
C VAL A 481 -30.59 -28.91 18.04
N ASP A 482 -29.71 -27.91 18.08
CA ASP A 482 -29.75 -26.64 18.83
C ASP A 482 -29.37 -26.60 20.31
N ILE A 483 -28.20 -26.01 20.61
CA ILE A 483 -28.08 -24.90 21.58
C ILE A 483 -26.99 -23.92 21.12
N LEU A 484 -27.39 -22.69 20.77
CA LEU A 484 -26.90 -21.44 21.41
C LEU A 484 -27.44 -20.23 20.65
N ARG A 485 -28.60 -19.70 21.10
CA ARG A 485 -28.94 -18.27 20.95
C ARG A 485 -30.10 -17.90 21.86
N LYS A 486 -29.81 -17.03 22.85
CA LYS A 486 -30.64 -15.97 23.48
C LYS A 486 -29.90 -15.46 24.73
N PRO A 487 -30.25 -14.29 25.34
CA PRO A 487 -31.39 -13.38 25.11
C PRO A 487 -30.92 -11.92 24.85
N PHE A 488 -31.73 -10.96 24.39
CA PHE A 488 -32.79 -10.28 25.14
C PHE A 488 -33.75 -9.50 24.21
N ARG A 489 -35.04 -9.55 24.55
CA ARG A 489 -36.12 -8.67 24.06
C ARG A 489 -35.94 -7.23 24.55
N ARG A 490 -36.23 -6.23 23.72
CA ARG A 490 -37.14 -5.10 24.06
C ARG A 490 -37.60 -4.30 22.83
N LYS A 491 -38.94 -4.28 22.70
CA LYS A 491 -39.87 -3.20 22.31
C LYS A 491 -39.78 -2.51 20.92
N SER A 492 -40.85 -2.75 20.18
CA SER A 492 -41.43 -2.02 19.05
C SER A 492 -41.87 -0.59 19.35
N VAL A 493 -41.71 0.31 18.37
CA VAL A 493 -42.63 1.43 18.02
C VAL A 493 -42.40 1.79 16.53
N PRO A 494 -43.38 2.38 15.81
CA PRO A 494 -43.82 1.91 14.51
C PRO A 494 -43.37 2.80 13.35
N SER A 495 -43.32 2.21 12.15
CA SER A 495 -43.17 2.94 10.90
C SER A 495 -44.52 3.16 10.22
N SER A 496 -44.69 4.39 9.70
CA SER A 496 -45.62 4.86 8.65
C SER A 496 -46.93 5.51 9.15
N PRO A 497 -47.40 6.58 8.47
CA PRO A 497 -48.06 6.37 7.18
C PRO A 497 -47.69 7.36 6.05
N LEU A 498 -48.02 6.91 4.84
CA LEU A 498 -48.02 7.62 3.57
C LEU A 498 -48.86 8.92 3.59
N GLY A 499 -48.42 9.87 2.76
CA GLY A 499 -49.16 10.97 2.15
C GLY A 499 -48.12 11.91 1.51
N SER A 500 -48.20 12.42 0.28
CA SER A 500 -49.29 12.55 -0.68
C SER A 500 -48.66 12.67 -2.06
N ARG A 501 -49.36 12.14 -3.07
CA ARG A 501 -48.98 12.14 -4.48
C ARG A 501 -49.44 13.48 -5.08
N HIS A 502 -48.51 14.33 -5.52
CA HIS A 502 -48.80 15.42 -6.45
C HIS A 502 -47.89 15.27 -7.68
N ASN A 503 -48.55 15.22 -8.82
CA ASN A 503 -47.98 14.99 -10.15
C ASN A 503 -47.85 16.35 -10.84
N VAL A 504 -46.63 16.78 -11.19
CA VAL A 504 -46.40 17.85 -12.19
C VAL A 504 -45.15 17.53 -13.01
N ASN A 505 -45.40 17.21 -14.28
CA ASN A 505 -44.61 17.39 -15.51
C ASN A 505 -43.10 17.66 -15.47
N GLN A 506 -42.37 16.70 -16.06
CA GLN A 506 -41.36 16.87 -17.12
C GLN A 506 -40.70 18.27 -17.27
N SER A 507 -39.51 18.39 -16.71
CA SER A 507 -38.30 18.57 -17.51
C SER A 507 -37.26 17.61 -16.94
N THR A 508 -36.46 16.94 -17.75
CA THR A 508 -35.35 16.12 -17.24
C THR A 508 -34.31 17.06 -16.63
N SER A 509 -34.54 17.48 -15.38
CA SER A 509 -33.57 18.22 -14.59
C SER A 509 -32.45 17.24 -14.24
N ARG A 510 -31.32 17.34 -14.96
CA ARG A 510 -30.09 16.69 -14.51
C ARG A 510 -29.81 17.21 -13.09
N SER A 511 -29.74 16.29 -12.14
CA SER A 511 -29.42 16.63 -10.76
C SER A 511 -27.97 17.09 -10.70
N LEU A 512 -27.61 17.89 -9.70
CA LEU A 512 -26.22 18.35 -9.52
C LEU A 512 -25.23 17.18 -9.47
N VAL A 513 -25.67 16.01 -8.97
CA VAL A 513 -24.89 14.78 -8.89
C VAL A 513 -24.60 14.13 -10.25
N ASP A 514 -25.35 14.49 -11.30
CA ASP A 514 -25.17 13.96 -12.64
C ASP A 514 -24.13 14.75 -13.46
N GLU A 515 -23.65 15.87 -12.92
CA GLU A 515 -22.65 16.70 -13.58
C GLU A 515 -21.26 16.07 -13.48
N GLU A 516 -20.59 15.87 -14.62
CA GLU A 516 -19.29 15.21 -14.67
C GLU A 516 -18.23 15.93 -13.82
N TRP A 517 -18.33 17.26 -13.67
CA TRP A 517 -17.42 18.07 -12.86
C TRP A 517 -17.76 18.09 -11.36
N PHE A 518 -18.83 17.40 -10.93
CA PHE A 518 -19.24 17.32 -9.54
C PHE A 518 -18.77 16.00 -8.89
N HIS A 519 -17.96 16.12 -7.83
CA HIS A 519 -17.26 15.00 -7.18
C HIS A 519 -17.88 14.58 -5.84
N GLY A 520 -18.99 15.20 -5.43
CA GLY A 520 -19.57 14.96 -4.10
C GLY A 520 -18.58 15.30 -2.98
N VAL A 521 -18.52 14.49 -1.92
CA VAL A 521 -17.64 14.73 -0.77
C VAL A 521 -16.19 14.36 -1.12
N LEU A 522 -15.41 15.37 -1.51
CA LEU A 522 -14.01 15.21 -1.88
C LEU A 522 -13.09 16.03 -0.95
N PRO A 523 -12.10 15.41 -0.25
CA PRO A 523 -11.15 16.11 0.60
C PRO A 523 -10.24 17.07 -0.18
N ARG A 524 -9.77 18.12 0.49
CA ARG A 524 -8.94 19.16 -0.13
C ARG A 524 -7.63 18.60 -0.68
N GLU A 525 -7.07 17.60 -0.01
CA GLU A 525 -5.82 16.94 -0.36
C GLU A 525 -5.93 16.20 -1.70
N GLU A 526 -7.09 15.64 -2.02
CA GLU A 526 -7.33 14.93 -3.27
C GLU A 526 -7.54 15.89 -4.43
N VAL A 527 -8.26 16.99 -4.19
CA VAL A 527 -8.44 18.08 -5.18
C VAL A 527 -7.10 18.60 -5.70
N VAL A 528 -6.11 18.77 -4.81
CA VAL A 528 -4.76 19.24 -5.18
C VAL A 528 -4.07 18.28 -6.15
N ARG A 529 -4.37 16.98 -6.08
CA ARG A 529 -3.81 15.97 -6.98
C ARG A 529 -4.51 15.93 -8.33
N LEU A 530 -5.81 16.23 -8.37
CA LEU A 530 -6.63 16.19 -9.58
C LEU A 530 -6.44 17.43 -10.46
N LEU A 531 -6.33 18.62 -9.85
CA LEU A 531 -6.21 19.88 -10.58
C LEU A 531 -4.76 20.19 -10.97
N THR A 532 -4.31 19.76 -12.15
CA THR A 532 -2.87 19.81 -12.50
C THR A 532 -2.49 20.99 -13.40
N ARG A 533 -3.42 21.49 -14.22
CA ARG A 533 -3.18 22.55 -15.21
C ARG A 533 -3.94 23.81 -14.84
N GLU A 534 -3.44 24.94 -15.34
CA GLU A 534 -4.06 26.24 -15.10
C GLU A 534 -5.45 26.31 -15.75
N GLY A 535 -6.47 26.59 -14.93
CA GLY A 535 -7.88 26.62 -15.31
C GLY A 535 -8.61 25.28 -15.14
N ASP A 536 -7.93 24.22 -14.69
CA ASP A 536 -8.60 22.98 -14.28
C ASP A 536 -9.48 23.24 -13.06
N PHE A 537 -10.72 22.75 -13.09
CA PHE A 537 -11.66 22.94 -12.00
C PHE A 537 -12.56 21.73 -11.76
N LEU A 538 -13.11 21.65 -10.54
CA LEU A 538 -14.16 20.71 -10.15
C LEU A 538 -15.01 21.34 -9.03
N VAL A 539 -16.21 20.80 -8.81
CA VAL A 539 -17.08 21.17 -7.68
C VAL A 539 -17.21 19.99 -6.73
N ARG A 540 -17.16 20.28 -5.44
CA ARG A 540 -17.24 19.29 -4.37
C ARG A 540 -18.07 19.80 -3.21
N GLU A 541 -18.49 18.89 -2.35
CA GLU A 541 -19.10 19.17 -1.06
C GLU A 541 -18.06 19.08 0.06
N THR A 542 -18.21 19.93 1.06
CA THR A 542 -17.41 19.91 2.28
C THR A 542 -18.31 20.10 3.49
N THR A 543 -18.03 19.38 4.56
CA THR A 543 -18.70 19.58 5.86
C THR A 543 -17.91 20.58 6.68
N ARG A 544 -18.54 21.68 7.11
CA ARG A 544 -17.94 22.64 8.06
C ARG A 544 -19.01 23.07 9.05
N ASN A 545 -18.74 22.89 10.35
CA ASN A 545 -19.69 23.20 11.44
C ASN A 545 -21.05 22.48 11.29
N ASP A 546 -21.02 21.18 10.95
CA ASP A 546 -22.21 20.33 10.75
C ASP A 546 -23.16 20.76 9.60
N GLU A 547 -22.75 21.68 8.74
CA GLU A 547 -23.46 22.05 7.51
C GLU A 547 -22.67 21.62 6.25
N ASN A 548 -23.38 21.09 5.25
CA ASN A 548 -22.83 20.76 3.93
C ASN A 548 -22.75 22.02 3.08
N GLN A 549 -21.55 22.34 2.58
CA GLN A 549 -21.31 23.48 1.72
C GLN A 549 -20.75 23.03 0.37
N THR A 550 -21.28 23.60 -0.72
CA THR A 550 -20.75 23.40 -2.06
C THR A 550 -19.54 24.32 -2.30
N VAL A 551 -18.45 23.75 -2.82
CA VAL A 551 -17.18 24.44 -3.05
C VAL A 551 -16.69 24.19 -4.46
N LEU A 552 -16.45 25.27 -5.20
CA LEU A 552 -15.70 25.25 -6.46
C LEU A 552 -14.20 25.29 -6.18
N SER A 553 -13.45 24.34 -6.75
CA SER A 553 -11.99 24.29 -6.64
C SER A 553 -11.36 24.46 -8.01
N VAL A 554 -10.33 25.30 -8.12
CA VAL A 554 -9.64 25.61 -9.39
C VAL A 554 -8.12 25.73 -9.18
N CYS A 555 -7.35 25.29 -10.17
CA CYS A 555 -5.90 25.53 -10.24
C CYS A 555 -5.63 26.84 -11.02
N TRP A 556 -5.17 27.88 -10.32
CA TRP A 556 -4.86 29.19 -10.90
C TRP A 556 -3.79 29.95 -10.11
N GLY A 557 -2.53 29.82 -10.51
CA GLY A 557 -1.38 30.29 -9.71
C GLY A 557 -1.29 29.60 -8.34
N GLY A 558 -1.66 28.31 -8.29
CA GLY A 558 -1.91 27.52 -7.07
C GLY A 558 -3.38 27.11 -6.94
N HIS A 559 -3.71 26.23 -5.99
CA HIS A 559 -5.08 25.74 -5.80
C HIS A 559 -5.92 26.73 -4.97
N LYS A 560 -7.05 27.15 -5.53
CA LYS A 560 -8.00 28.10 -4.93
C LYS A 560 -9.35 27.41 -4.73
N HIS A 561 -10.03 27.74 -3.64
CA HIS A 561 -11.32 27.15 -3.28
C HIS A 561 -12.32 28.26 -2.95
N PHE A 562 -13.49 28.22 -3.58
CA PHE A 562 -14.54 29.22 -3.46
C PHE A 562 -15.82 28.53 -2.96
N ILE A 563 -16.31 28.97 -1.80
CA ILE A 563 -17.60 28.52 -1.27
C ILE A 563 -18.69 29.19 -2.10
N VAL A 564 -19.63 28.39 -2.61
CA VAL A 564 -20.83 28.90 -3.29
C VAL A 564 -21.73 29.53 -2.23
N GLN A 565 -22.07 30.80 -2.40
CA GLN A 565 -22.92 31.52 -1.46
C GLN A 565 -24.39 31.41 -1.88
N THR A 566 -25.25 31.15 -0.90
CA THR A 566 -26.71 31.22 -1.06
C THR A 566 -27.21 32.58 -0.59
N THR A 567 -27.91 33.30 -1.46
CA THR A 567 -28.57 34.58 -1.16
C THR A 567 -29.81 34.39 -0.30
N ALA A 568 -30.37 35.47 0.27
CA ALA A 568 -31.58 35.41 1.08
C ALA A 568 -32.79 34.90 0.28
N GLU A 569 -32.76 35.10 -1.04
CA GLU A 569 -33.74 34.67 -2.02
C GLU A 569 -33.52 33.22 -2.50
N GLY A 570 -32.52 32.50 -1.96
CA GLY A 570 -32.23 31.11 -2.30
C GLY A 570 -31.40 30.88 -3.57
N GLN A 571 -30.86 31.95 -4.17
CA GLN A 571 -30.03 31.87 -5.39
C GLN A 571 -28.54 31.71 -5.07
N PHE A 572 -27.79 31.07 -5.96
CA PHE A 572 -26.36 30.74 -5.82
C PHE A 572 -25.45 31.72 -6.54
N ARG A 573 -24.34 32.12 -5.91
CA ARG A 573 -23.32 32.99 -6.53
C ARG A 573 -21.92 32.85 -5.94
N PHE A 574 -20.94 33.38 -6.66
CA PHE A 574 -19.63 33.77 -6.12
C PHE A 574 -19.60 35.28 -5.89
N GLU A 575 -18.94 36.03 -6.79
CA GLU A 575 -18.96 37.49 -6.87
C GLU A 575 -19.71 37.90 -8.14
N GLY A 576 -20.81 38.65 -8.02
CA GLY A 576 -21.62 39.09 -9.16
C GLY A 576 -23.05 38.50 -9.20
N PRO A 577 -23.59 38.17 -10.39
CA PRO A 577 -24.99 37.75 -10.56
C PRO A 577 -25.29 36.45 -9.82
N ALA A 578 -26.55 36.29 -9.40
CA ALA A 578 -27.04 35.11 -8.70
C ALA A 578 -27.93 34.26 -9.62
N PHE A 579 -27.84 32.94 -9.47
CA PHE A 579 -28.48 31.96 -10.34
C PHE A 579 -29.36 31.00 -9.54
N ASN A 580 -30.36 30.40 -10.18
CA ASN A 580 -31.29 29.51 -9.48
C ASN A 580 -30.69 28.13 -9.24
N THR A 581 -29.66 27.76 -10.01
CA THR A 581 -28.95 26.48 -9.86
C THR A 581 -27.43 26.68 -9.88
N ILE A 582 -26.70 25.74 -9.27
CA ILE A 582 -25.22 25.73 -9.30
C ILE A 582 -24.74 25.46 -10.74
N GLN A 583 -25.47 24.67 -11.51
CA GLN A 583 -25.18 24.39 -12.91
C GLN A 583 -25.18 25.67 -13.75
N GLU A 584 -26.19 26.53 -13.59
CA GLU A 584 -26.27 27.83 -14.26
C GLU A 584 -25.10 28.74 -13.86
N LEU A 585 -24.75 28.78 -12.56
CA LEU A 585 -23.61 29.54 -12.06
C LEU A 585 -22.29 29.10 -12.70
N ILE A 586 -22.03 27.78 -12.75
CA ILE A 586 -20.80 27.23 -13.34
C ILE A 586 -20.79 27.45 -14.86
N ALA A 587 -21.91 27.22 -15.55
CA ALA A 587 -22.04 27.45 -16.98
C ALA A 587 -21.79 28.92 -17.35
N PHE A 588 -22.31 29.86 -16.56
CA PHE A 588 -22.02 31.29 -16.73
C PHE A 588 -20.54 31.59 -16.50
N GLN A 589 -19.91 31.02 -15.47
CA GLN A 589 -18.50 31.27 -15.17
C GLN A 589 -17.57 30.78 -16.29
N ILE A 590 -17.89 29.65 -16.92
CA ILE A 590 -17.14 29.11 -18.05
C ILE A 590 -17.39 29.96 -19.31
N SER A 591 -18.64 30.29 -19.63
CA SER A 591 -18.97 31.01 -20.87
C SER A 591 -18.52 32.46 -20.87
N SER A 592 -18.61 33.15 -19.73
CA SER A 592 -18.22 34.56 -19.61
C SER A 592 -16.71 34.78 -19.55
N GLN A 593 -15.93 33.75 -19.19
CA GLN A 593 -14.46 33.83 -18.97
C GLN A 593 -14.04 34.96 -18.00
N LEU A 594 -14.96 35.44 -17.16
CA LEU A 594 -14.67 36.39 -16.10
C LEU A 594 -13.95 35.68 -14.94
N PRO A 595 -13.23 36.42 -14.09
CA PRO A 595 -12.64 35.83 -12.89
C PRO A 595 -13.74 35.45 -11.88
N VAL A 596 -13.59 34.31 -11.19
CA VAL A 596 -14.53 33.82 -10.16
C VAL A 596 -14.71 34.84 -9.03
N THR A 597 -13.62 35.52 -8.68
CA THR A 597 -13.63 36.72 -7.83
C THR A 597 -12.60 37.72 -8.32
N GLY A 598 -12.87 39.02 -8.21
CA GLY A 598 -12.00 40.08 -8.72
C GLY A 598 -10.59 40.05 -8.10
N ARG A 599 -10.48 39.64 -6.84
CA ARG A 599 -9.18 39.49 -6.14
C ARG A 599 -8.40 38.25 -6.56
N SER A 600 -9.08 37.15 -6.91
CA SER A 600 -8.39 35.90 -7.21
C SER A 600 -7.86 35.83 -8.65
N GLY A 601 -8.50 36.54 -9.57
CA GLY A 601 -8.24 36.47 -11.00
C GLY A 601 -8.46 35.09 -11.62
N ALA A 602 -9.08 34.14 -10.90
CA ALA A 602 -9.16 32.74 -11.32
C ALA A 602 -10.23 32.53 -12.39
N ILE A 603 -9.89 31.88 -13.49
CA ILE A 603 -10.80 31.64 -14.63
C ILE A 603 -10.98 30.13 -14.82
N LEU A 604 -12.22 29.70 -15.06
CA LEU A 604 -12.54 28.28 -15.31
C LEU A 604 -12.33 27.94 -16.79
N ARG A 605 -11.61 26.86 -17.05
CA ARG A 605 -11.30 26.40 -18.41
C ARG A 605 -11.71 24.95 -18.64
N THR A 606 -11.13 24.04 -17.86
CA THR A 606 -11.27 22.61 -18.10
C THR A 606 -11.96 21.96 -16.90
N PRO A 607 -13.16 21.37 -17.07
CA PRO A 607 -13.75 20.56 -16.02
C PRO A 607 -12.95 19.27 -15.85
N ILE A 608 -12.67 18.88 -14.61
CA ILE A 608 -12.14 17.56 -14.31
C ILE A 608 -13.30 16.60 -14.06
N PRO A 609 -13.50 15.61 -14.94
CA PRO A 609 -14.59 14.66 -14.79
C PRO A 609 -14.37 13.76 -13.59
N ARG A 610 -15.46 13.32 -12.98
CA ARG A 610 -15.48 12.30 -11.95
C ARG A 610 -15.10 10.95 -12.54
N GLU A 611 -14.29 10.20 -11.82
CA GLU A 611 -13.88 8.87 -12.27
C GLU A 611 -15.02 7.86 -12.14
N ARG A 612 -15.13 6.92 -13.10
CA ARG A 612 -16.26 5.97 -13.18
C ARG A 612 -16.34 4.97 -12.02
N TRP A 613 -15.26 4.83 -11.26
CA TRP A 613 -15.19 3.98 -10.07
C TRP A 613 -15.61 4.70 -8.79
N GLU A 614 -15.84 6.02 -8.83
CA GLU A 614 -16.39 6.77 -7.71
C GLU A 614 -17.91 6.63 -7.67
N LEU A 615 -18.40 5.81 -6.74
CA LEU A 615 -19.83 5.54 -6.55
C LEU A 615 -20.53 6.70 -5.84
N ASN A 616 -21.77 7.01 -6.19
CA ASN A 616 -22.60 7.90 -5.37
C ASN A 616 -22.94 7.23 -4.04
N ASN A 617 -23.16 8.03 -3.00
CA ASN A 617 -23.67 7.51 -1.73
C ASN A 617 -25.00 6.77 -1.91
N ASP A 618 -25.83 7.21 -2.85
CA ASP A 618 -27.11 6.55 -3.16
C ASP A 618 -26.94 5.19 -3.86
N ASP A 619 -25.80 4.95 -4.51
CA ASP A 619 -25.48 3.68 -5.19
C ASP A 619 -25.09 2.59 -4.19
N VAL A 620 -24.79 2.94 -2.94
CA VAL A 620 -24.26 2.03 -1.93
C VAL A 620 -25.16 1.96 -0.71
N ILE A 621 -25.73 0.79 -0.45
CA ILE A 621 -26.41 0.49 0.82
C ILE A 621 -25.37 0.06 1.84
N LEU A 622 -25.15 0.90 2.86
CA LEU A 622 -24.30 0.54 4.00
C LEU A 622 -24.96 -0.57 4.82
N GLN A 623 -24.20 -1.63 5.08
CA GLN A 623 -24.57 -2.77 5.93
C GLN A 623 -23.76 -2.69 7.24
N ASP A 624 -23.16 -3.80 7.67
CA ASP A 624 -22.46 -3.90 8.94
C ASP A 624 -21.19 -3.04 8.97
N LYS A 625 -20.95 -2.38 10.10
CA LYS A 625 -19.68 -1.71 10.38
C LYS A 625 -18.61 -2.77 10.62
N ILE A 626 -17.58 -2.79 9.77
CA ILE A 626 -16.49 -3.76 9.83
C ILE A 626 -15.24 -3.21 10.52
N GLY A 627 -15.15 -1.88 10.73
CA GLY A 627 -14.03 -1.29 11.47
C GLY A 627 -14.10 0.23 11.62
N ARG A 628 -13.07 0.79 12.26
CA ARG A 628 -12.82 2.23 12.36
C ARG A 628 -11.32 2.47 12.31
N GLY A 629 -10.88 3.41 11.48
CA GLY A 629 -9.47 3.82 11.34
C GLY A 629 -9.30 5.34 11.48
N ASN A 630 -8.08 5.82 11.27
CA ASN A 630 -7.74 7.25 11.33
C ASN A 630 -8.53 8.13 10.35
N PHE A 631 -9.10 7.52 9.29
CA PHE A 631 -9.80 8.22 8.22
C PHE A 631 -11.32 7.99 8.22
N GLY A 632 -11.84 7.34 9.26
CA GLY A 632 -13.29 7.16 9.43
C GLY A 632 -13.71 5.73 9.76
N ASP A 633 -15.02 5.52 9.68
CA ASP A 633 -15.65 4.24 9.88
C ASP A 633 -15.69 3.44 8.57
N VAL A 634 -15.44 2.13 8.65
CA VAL A 634 -15.48 1.23 7.50
C VAL A 634 -16.70 0.33 7.62
N TYR A 635 -17.53 0.31 6.57
CA TYR A 635 -18.74 -0.49 6.49
C TYR A 635 -18.66 -1.48 5.32
N LYS A 636 -19.30 -2.64 5.48
CA LYS A 636 -19.64 -3.53 4.38
C LYS A 636 -20.74 -2.85 3.58
N GLY A 637 -20.54 -2.64 2.27
CA GLY A 637 -21.54 -2.05 1.37
C GLY A 637 -22.15 -3.09 0.43
N ARG A 638 -23.41 -2.92 0.06
CA ARG A 638 -24.05 -3.59 -1.08
C ARG A 638 -24.40 -2.54 -2.13
N LEU A 639 -23.92 -2.71 -3.35
CA LEU A 639 -24.34 -1.89 -4.49
C LEU A 639 -25.84 -2.06 -4.74
N ARG A 640 -26.57 -0.96 -4.93
CA ARG A 640 -27.92 -1.02 -5.49
C ARG A 640 -27.80 -1.54 -6.92
N ALA A 641 -28.49 -2.64 -7.23
CA ALA A 641 -28.66 -3.04 -8.62
C ALA A 641 -29.52 -1.95 -9.30
N THR A 642 -28.95 -1.31 -10.32
CA THR A 642 -29.65 -0.38 -11.21
C THR A 642 -30.76 -1.08 -11.99
#